data_AF-A0A960X3K5-F1
#
_entry.id   AF-A0A960X3K5-F1
#
_cell.length_a   1.000
_cell.length_b   1.000
_cell.length_c   1.000
_cell.angle_alpha   90.00
_cell.angle_beta   90.00
_cell.angle_gamma   90.00
#
_symmetry.space_group_name_H-M   'P 1'
#
loop_
_entity.id
_entity.type
_entity.pdbx_description
1 polymer ?
#
loop_
_entity_poly.entity_id
_entity_poly.type
_entity_poly.pdbx_seq_one_letter_code
_entity_poly.pdbx_strand_id
1 'polypeptide(L)'
;MAERDPKDKLENVRNIGIMAHIDAGKTTCTERILYYSGKSHRIGEVHEGAATMDYMEQEQERGITITSAATVVYWGGCKINIIDTPGHVDFTVEVERSLRVLDSAVAVFCAVAGVQPQSETVWRQAERYGVPRIAFVNKMDRTGADFFNCIQTMKDKLGANAIAAQCPIGAEGEFKGMVDLVSMKAYIFNDETLGAEYEVTDIPADLQEKCNEMRAELLEELATIDETDEEFMMKVLEAPETLTEAEIHAVIRKGVIANLINPVLCGTAFKNKGVQPLLDNVIRWMPSPLDRGAVKGTRDGSEEPVTVEPRDDAPLAALAFKIITDPYVGRLTFVRIYAGTLEKGTAVYNSTKEKKERISRLIEMHANQREDKDAFFTGDIAACIGLKYTITGDTLCSEKDSIILEKMQFPEPVISMAIEPKSKGDREKLSLALSSLAEEDPTFRVSSDEETGQTIISGMGELHLEILKDRMMREFKVDANVGKPQVSYKETITTPGKCETKYIKQSGGRGQYAHVNLEICPNEKGKGNTINSKIVGGVIPKEYIPAVIKGIQEGLSTGVLAGYNMVDVNVDIVYGSYHDVDSNEMAFKICGSMALRECAQKCQPQLLEPIMKVDVETPEEHMGDVMGDLNRRRGKIMHQENMRSGSKIEAEVPLAEMFGYSTQLRTISSGRATYTMTPSHFEPVPKKLQDEIVQQRK
;
A
#
# COMPACT_ATOMS: atom_id res chain seq x y z
N MET A 1 -26.51 -0.34 -29.92
CA MET A 1 -25.13 -0.01 -29.50
C MET A 1 -25.13 1.47 -29.25
N ALA A 2 -24.75 1.88 -28.05
CA ALA A 2 -24.51 3.29 -27.77
C ALA A 2 -23.40 3.82 -28.71
N GLU A 3 -23.57 5.04 -29.24
CA GLU A 3 -22.54 5.69 -30.05
C GLU A 3 -21.78 6.70 -29.20
N ARG A 4 -20.47 6.77 -29.40
CA ARG A 4 -19.58 7.70 -28.72
C ARG A 4 -19.90 9.12 -29.15
N ASP A 5 -19.94 10.06 -28.19
CA ASP A 5 -20.11 11.48 -28.52
C ASP A 5 -18.97 11.92 -29.47
N PRO A 6 -19.26 12.60 -30.59
CA PRO A 6 -18.24 13.11 -31.51
C PRO A 6 -17.17 14.00 -30.85
N LYS A 7 -17.46 14.58 -29.68
CA LYS A 7 -16.51 15.37 -28.87
C LYS A 7 -15.53 14.51 -28.06
N ASP A 8 -15.89 13.26 -27.78
CA ASP A 8 -15.14 12.39 -26.86
C ASP A 8 -14.25 11.39 -27.60
N LYS A 9 -13.89 11.63 -28.87
CA LYS A 9 -13.04 10.73 -29.66
C LYS A 9 -11.82 10.25 -28.87
N LEU A 10 -11.43 9.00 -29.09
CA LEU A 10 -10.37 8.36 -28.32
C LEU A 10 -9.03 9.11 -28.38
N GLU A 11 -8.71 9.70 -29.53
CA GLU A 11 -7.54 10.59 -29.74
C GLU A 11 -7.52 11.82 -28.83
N ASN A 12 -8.70 12.28 -28.39
CA ASN A 12 -8.91 13.46 -27.55
C ASN A 12 -9.12 13.12 -26.06
N VAL A 13 -8.99 11.86 -25.68
CA VAL A 13 -9.03 11.46 -24.27
C VAL A 13 -7.63 11.54 -23.66
N ARG A 14 -7.53 12.07 -22.44
CA ARG A 14 -6.31 12.03 -21.61
C ARG A 14 -6.65 11.41 -20.26
N ASN A 15 -5.96 10.34 -19.89
CA ASN A 15 -6.09 9.76 -18.56
C ASN A 15 -4.81 10.07 -17.78
N ILE A 16 -4.90 11.02 -16.86
CA ILE A 16 -3.75 11.55 -16.13
C ILE A 16 -3.89 11.32 -14.63
N GLY A 17 -2.78 10.99 -13.99
CA GLY A 17 -2.64 11.05 -12.53
C GLY A 17 -1.91 12.30 -12.12
N ILE A 18 -2.28 12.88 -10.98
CA ILE A 18 -1.42 13.87 -10.32
C ILE A 18 -0.68 13.14 -9.20
N MET A 19 0.64 13.12 -9.26
CA MET A 19 1.49 12.38 -8.34
C MET A 19 2.53 13.30 -7.70
N ALA A 20 2.73 13.21 -6.39
CA ALA A 20 3.60 14.13 -5.67
C ALA A 20 3.98 13.60 -4.28
N HIS A 21 5.00 14.18 -3.66
CA HIS A 21 5.20 14.06 -2.22
C HIS A 21 4.11 14.79 -1.42
N ILE A 22 3.99 14.47 -0.13
CA ILE A 22 3.17 15.19 0.84
C ILE A 22 3.55 16.68 0.78
N ASP A 23 2.55 17.55 0.86
CA ASP A 23 2.73 19.00 0.82
C ASP A 23 3.40 19.57 -0.44
N ALA A 24 3.56 18.82 -1.53
CA ALA A 24 3.99 19.40 -2.82
C ALA A 24 2.89 20.27 -3.48
N GLY A 25 1.67 20.25 -2.93
CA GLY A 25 0.52 21.01 -3.44
C GLY A 25 -0.24 20.29 -4.56
N LYS A 26 -0.25 18.96 -4.52
CA LYS A 26 -0.97 18.08 -5.46
C LYS A 26 -2.47 18.39 -5.50
N THR A 27 -3.17 18.25 -4.37
CA THR A 27 -4.61 18.52 -4.27
C THR A 27 -4.94 19.97 -4.65
N THR A 28 -4.11 20.92 -4.22
CA THR A 28 -4.26 22.32 -4.64
C THR A 28 -4.17 22.48 -6.15
N CYS A 29 -3.23 21.79 -6.82
CA CYS A 29 -3.14 21.78 -8.27
C CYS A 29 -4.41 21.19 -8.90
N THR A 30 -4.90 20.06 -8.38
CA THR A 30 -6.14 19.42 -8.83
C THR A 30 -7.35 20.37 -8.72
N GLU A 31 -7.52 21.06 -7.59
CA GLU A 31 -8.62 22.03 -7.39
C GLU A 31 -8.53 23.20 -8.38
N ARG A 32 -7.32 23.66 -8.72
CA ARG A 32 -7.13 24.71 -9.73
C ARG A 32 -7.51 24.24 -11.13
N ILE A 33 -7.20 22.99 -11.46
CA ILE A 33 -7.63 22.38 -12.72
C ILE A 33 -9.16 22.31 -12.79
N LEU A 34 -9.84 21.93 -11.70
CA LEU A 34 -11.30 21.91 -11.62
C LEU A 34 -11.92 23.30 -11.81
N TYR A 35 -11.31 24.33 -11.21
CA TYR A 35 -11.76 25.71 -11.34
C TYR A 35 -11.60 26.22 -12.78
N TYR A 36 -10.40 26.08 -13.36
CA TYR A 36 -10.10 26.61 -14.69
C TYR A 36 -10.81 25.90 -15.83
N SER A 37 -11.07 24.60 -15.68
CA SER A 37 -11.93 23.85 -16.63
C SER A 37 -13.42 24.24 -16.54
N GLY A 38 -13.80 25.11 -15.59
CA GLY A 38 -15.19 25.52 -15.37
C GLY A 38 -16.04 24.45 -14.68
N LYS A 39 -15.44 23.35 -14.21
CA LYS A 39 -16.14 22.26 -13.53
C LYS A 39 -16.51 22.62 -12.09
N SER A 40 -15.69 23.43 -11.41
CA SER A 40 -16.01 24.04 -10.13
C SER A 40 -16.16 25.55 -10.26
N HIS A 41 -17.20 26.10 -9.63
CA HIS A 41 -17.43 27.55 -9.56
C HIS A 41 -16.82 28.20 -8.31
N ARG A 42 -16.12 27.43 -7.47
CA ARG A 42 -15.44 27.91 -6.27
C ARG A 42 -14.01 27.40 -6.24
N ILE A 43 -13.12 28.29 -5.81
CA ILE A 43 -11.76 27.96 -5.42
C ILE A 43 -11.83 27.31 -4.03
N GLY A 44 -11.69 25.98 -3.97
CA GLY A 44 -11.56 25.27 -2.70
C GLY A 44 -10.14 25.40 -2.16
N GLU A 45 -9.98 25.79 -0.89
CA GLU A 45 -8.69 25.75 -0.20
C GLU A 45 -8.62 24.51 0.72
N VAL A 46 -7.55 23.73 0.55
CA VAL A 46 -7.31 22.49 1.32
C VAL A 46 -7.17 22.78 2.82
N HIS A 47 -6.54 23.91 3.17
CA HIS A 47 -6.31 24.29 4.57
C HIS A 47 -7.57 24.76 5.31
N GLU A 48 -8.64 25.11 4.59
CA GLU A 48 -9.93 25.50 5.17
C GLU A 48 -10.96 24.36 5.15
N GLY A 49 -10.55 23.14 4.76
CA GLY A 49 -11.45 21.99 4.62
C GLY A 49 -12.44 22.12 3.46
N ALA A 50 -12.20 23.04 2.53
CA ALA A 50 -13.09 23.34 1.40
C ALA A 50 -12.69 22.64 0.09
N ALA A 51 -11.68 21.76 0.12
CA ALA A 51 -11.25 21.01 -1.05
C ALA A 51 -12.33 20.01 -1.49
N THR A 52 -12.62 19.99 -2.79
CA THR A 52 -13.64 19.12 -3.39
C THR A 52 -13.15 17.68 -3.48
N MET A 53 -11.85 17.48 -3.71
CA MET A 53 -11.25 16.17 -3.93
C MET A 53 -10.96 15.39 -2.63
N ASP A 54 -10.68 16.09 -1.54
CA ASP A 54 -10.52 15.51 -0.19
C ASP A 54 -11.90 15.46 0.49
N TYR A 55 -12.73 14.50 0.10
CA TYR A 55 -14.14 14.41 0.53
C TYR A 55 -14.32 13.68 1.87
N MET A 56 -13.31 12.92 2.32
CA MET A 56 -13.37 12.24 3.61
C MET A 56 -13.06 13.22 4.76
N GLU A 57 -13.79 13.11 5.88
CA GLU A 57 -13.53 13.95 7.06
C GLU A 57 -12.07 13.83 7.53
N GLN A 58 -11.49 12.62 7.45
CA GLN A 58 -10.10 12.37 7.85
C GLN A 58 -9.08 13.07 6.94
N GLU A 59 -9.38 13.21 5.65
CA GLU A 59 -8.53 13.94 4.70
C GLU A 59 -8.53 15.43 5.03
N GLN A 60 -9.71 16.00 5.31
CA GLN A 60 -9.88 17.41 5.69
C GLN A 60 -9.26 17.74 7.05
N GLU A 61 -9.44 16.88 8.06
CA GLU A 61 -8.87 17.06 9.41
C GLU A 61 -7.34 17.02 9.41
N ARG A 62 -6.74 16.19 8.54
CA ARG A 62 -5.28 15.97 8.50
C ARG A 62 -4.57 16.71 7.38
N GLY A 63 -5.29 17.26 6.41
CA GLY A 63 -4.74 17.94 5.24
C GLY A 63 -3.96 17.02 4.28
N ILE A 64 -4.31 15.72 4.22
CA ILE A 64 -3.66 14.73 3.36
C ILE A 64 -4.69 13.98 2.52
N THR A 65 -4.34 13.64 1.29
CA THR A 65 -5.16 12.73 0.45
C THR A 65 -4.89 11.28 0.86
N ILE A 66 -5.95 10.56 1.21
CA ILE A 66 -5.94 9.17 1.68
C ILE A 66 -6.42 8.25 0.54
N THR A 67 -7.49 8.62 -0.14
CA THR A 67 -8.07 7.80 -1.23
C THR A 67 -8.00 8.53 -2.57
N SER A 68 -7.79 7.77 -3.64
CA SER A 68 -7.71 8.37 -4.98
C SER A 68 -9.05 8.92 -5.48
N ALA A 69 -9.18 10.21 -5.75
CA ALA A 69 -10.42 10.75 -6.30
C ALA A 69 -10.35 10.81 -7.83
N ALA A 70 -11.38 10.29 -8.51
CA ALA A 70 -11.51 10.36 -9.97
C ALA A 70 -12.50 11.47 -10.36
N THR A 71 -12.13 12.26 -11.37
CA THR A 71 -12.99 13.32 -11.92
C THR A 71 -12.70 13.52 -13.40
N VAL A 72 -13.70 14.03 -14.13
CA VAL A 72 -13.59 14.36 -15.55
C VAL A 72 -13.74 15.85 -15.76
N VAL A 73 -12.82 16.43 -16.53
CA VAL A 73 -12.84 17.83 -16.97
C VAL A 73 -12.67 17.93 -18.47
N TYR A 74 -13.09 19.06 -19.04
CA TYR A 74 -12.90 19.37 -20.46
C TYR A 74 -11.98 20.58 -20.61
N TRP A 75 -10.94 20.44 -21.42
CA TRP A 75 -9.99 21.51 -21.71
C TRP A 75 -9.57 21.40 -23.17
N GLY A 76 -9.45 22.51 -23.91
CA GLY A 76 -8.94 22.52 -25.28
C GLY A 76 -9.64 21.57 -26.28
N GLY A 77 -10.90 21.20 -26.04
CA GLY A 77 -11.62 20.20 -26.86
C GLY A 77 -11.31 18.74 -26.54
N CYS A 78 -10.52 18.48 -25.48
CA CYS A 78 -10.19 17.15 -24.98
C CYS A 78 -10.91 16.82 -23.67
N LYS A 79 -11.23 15.54 -23.50
CA LYS A 79 -11.76 14.97 -22.25
C LYS A 79 -10.59 14.51 -21.39
N ILE A 80 -10.42 15.08 -20.21
CA ILE A 80 -9.34 14.74 -19.28
C ILE A 80 -9.93 14.03 -18.07
N ASN A 81 -9.61 12.76 -17.91
CA ASN A 81 -9.91 11.98 -16.72
C ASN A 81 -8.71 12.12 -15.75
N ILE A 82 -8.95 12.71 -14.59
CA ILE A 82 -7.93 12.99 -13.58
C ILE A 82 -8.14 12.02 -12.41
N ILE A 83 -7.08 11.34 -12.02
CA ILE A 83 -7.01 10.62 -10.74
C ILE A 83 -6.04 11.35 -9.83
N ASP A 84 -6.54 11.85 -8.71
CA ASP A 84 -5.71 12.49 -7.70
C ASP A 84 -5.12 11.43 -6.76
N THR A 85 -3.81 11.18 -6.82
CA THR A 85 -3.18 10.04 -6.13
C THR A 85 -2.67 10.42 -4.73
N PRO A 86 -2.73 9.56 -3.69
CA PRO A 86 -2.13 9.87 -2.39
C PRO A 86 -0.63 10.16 -2.48
N GLY A 87 -0.14 11.12 -1.69
CA GLY A 87 1.30 11.43 -1.61
C GLY A 87 2.03 10.75 -0.45
N HIS A 88 1.29 10.06 0.43
CA HIS A 88 1.83 9.40 1.61
C HIS A 88 2.16 7.93 1.33
N VAL A 89 3.29 7.47 1.86
CA VAL A 89 3.81 6.10 1.70
C VAL A 89 2.91 4.99 2.28
N ASP A 90 1.93 5.37 3.09
CA ASP A 90 1.02 4.42 3.76
C ASP A 90 -0.13 4.02 2.82
N PHE A 91 -0.34 4.80 1.77
CA PHE A 91 -1.32 4.60 0.72
C PHE A 91 -0.64 4.34 -0.64
N THR A 92 0.57 3.78 -0.64
CA THR A 92 1.32 3.42 -1.86
C THR A 92 0.51 2.53 -2.80
N VAL A 93 -0.40 1.73 -2.26
CA VAL A 93 -1.26 0.84 -3.01
C VAL A 93 -2.28 1.61 -3.84
N GLU A 94 -2.83 2.71 -3.32
CA GLU A 94 -3.67 3.61 -4.09
C GLU A 94 -2.89 4.25 -5.25
N VAL A 95 -1.60 4.56 -5.02
CA VAL A 95 -0.70 5.07 -6.07
C VAL A 95 -0.45 3.99 -7.13
N GLU A 96 -0.14 2.75 -6.75
CA GLU A 96 0.09 1.66 -7.71
C GLU A 96 -1.15 1.34 -8.54
N ARG A 97 -2.33 1.26 -7.91
CA ARG A 97 -3.61 1.06 -8.60
C ARG A 97 -3.88 2.17 -9.61
N SER A 98 -3.64 3.41 -9.20
CA SER A 98 -3.87 4.59 -10.05
C SER A 98 -2.91 4.58 -11.23
N LEU A 99 -1.60 4.47 -10.99
CA LEU A 99 -0.58 4.52 -12.05
C LEU A 99 -0.76 3.42 -13.09
N ARG A 100 -1.28 2.24 -12.72
CA ARG A 100 -1.55 1.16 -13.67
C ARG A 100 -2.69 1.46 -14.64
N VAL A 101 -3.69 2.22 -14.18
CA VAL A 101 -4.91 2.53 -14.93
C VAL A 101 -4.74 3.76 -15.82
N LEU A 102 -3.86 4.66 -15.41
CA LEU A 102 -3.57 5.91 -16.09
C LEU A 102 -2.71 5.71 -17.32
N ASP A 103 -2.91 6.58 -18.31
CA ASP A 103 -2.09 6.60 -19.52
C ASP A 103 -0.81 7.44 -19.29
N SER A 104 -0.85 8.39 -18.36
CA SER A 104 0.28 9.27 -18.03
C SER A 104 0.12 9.92 -16.65
N ALA A 105 1.15 10.62 -16.16
CA ALA A 105 1.10 11.31 -14.88
C ALA A 105 1.82 12.68 -14.89
N VAL A 106 1.27 13.64 -14.14
CA VAL A 106 1.90 14.92 -13.82
C VAL A 106 2.63 14.75 -12.49
N ALA A 107 3.96 14.80 -12.52
CA ALA A 107 4.81 14.73 -11.34
C ALA A 107 4.97 16.13 -10.72
N VAL A 108 4.34 16.36 -9.57
CA VAL A 108 4.40 17.67 -8.89
C VAL A 108 5.54 17.68 -7.87
N PHE A 109 6.42 18.66 -7.99
CA PHE A 109 7.56 18.87 -7.09
C PHE A 109 7.45 20.21 -6.38
N CYS A 110 8.00 20.30 -5.17
CA CYS A 110 8.10 21.57 -4.44
C CYS A 110 9.38 22.31 -4.87
N ALA A 111 9.25 23.55 -5.34
CA ALA A 111 10.39 24.39 -5.75
C ALA A 111 11.44 24.59 -4.65
N VAL A 112 11.06 24.48 -3.37
CA VAL A 112 11.97 24.67 -2.23
C VAL A 112 12.72 23.39 -1.89
N ALA A 113 12.02 22.24 -1.88
CA ALA A 113 12.59 20.97 -1.41
C ALA A 113 13.21 20.12 -2.53
N GLY A 114 12.80 20.36 -3.78
CA GLY A 114 13.18 19.51 -4.92
C GLY A 114 12.66 18.07 -4.76
N VAL A 115 13.49 17.10 -5.14
CA VAL A 115 13.19 15.67 -4.97
C VAL A 115 13.36 15.24 -3.51
N GLN A 116 12.28 14.69 -2.96
CA GLN A 116 12.19 14.13 -1.61
C GLN A 116 12.11 12.59 -1.65
N PRO A 117 12.40 11.88 -0.53
CA PRO A 117 12.48 10.41 -0.53
C PRO A 117 11.23 9.71 -1.08
N GLN A 118 10.04 10.23 -0.81
CA GLN A 118 8.80 9.62 -1.29
C GLN A 118 8.53 9.95 -2.76
N SER A 119 9.03 11.09 -3.27
CA SER A 119 8.99 11.38 -4.70
C SER A 119 9.78 10.31 -5.48
N GLU A 120 10.89 9.82 -4.93
CA GLU A 120 11.67 8.71 -5.53
C GLU A 120 10.84 7.41 -5.60
N THR A 121 10.12 7.07 -4.52
CA THR A 121 9.27 5.88 -4.48
C THR A 121 8.17 5.93 -5.55
N VAL A 122 7.44 7.05 -5.63
CA VAL A 122 6.36 7.24 -6.60
C VAL A 122 6.91 7.28 -8.04
N TRP A 123 8.08 7.89 -8.24
CA TRP A 123 8.76 7.90 -9.53
C TRP A 123 9.12 6.49 -10.01
N ARG A 124 9.73 5.67 -9.13
CA ARG A 124 10.06 4.26 -9.45
C ARG A 124 8.81 3.44 -9.74
N GLN A 125 7.70 3.69 -9.06
CA GLN A 125 6.42 3.02 -9.36
C GLN A 125 5.92 3.39 -10.76
N ALA A 126 5.97 4.67 -11.13
CA ALA A 126 5.58 5.11 -12.46
C ALA A 126 6.51 4.55 -13.55
N GLU A 127 7.80 4.42 -13.27
CA GLU A 127 8.79 3.81 -14.17
C GLU A 127 8.53 2.31 -14.37
N ARG A 128 8.23 1.57 -13.29
CA ARG A 128 7.87 0.14 -13.35
C ARG A 128 6.69 -0.13 -14.30
N TYR A 129 5.70 0.76 -14.31
CA TYR A 129 4.54 0.66 -15.19
C TYR A 129 4.71 1.38 -16.54
N GLY A 130 5.90 1.93 -16.80
CA GLY A 130 6.23 2.65 -18.02
C GLY A 130 5.26 3.79 -18.31
N VAL A 131 4.83 4.54 -17.30
CA VAL A 131 3.82 5.62 -17.40
C VAL A 131 4.49 6.93 -17.86
N PRO A 132 4.19 7.47 -19.06
CA PRO A 132 4.62 8.80 -19.51
C PRO A 132 4.42 9.91 -18.49
N ARG A 133 5.42 10.80 -18.35
CA ARG A 133 5.42 11.84 -17.31
C ARG A 133 5.88 13.20 -17.82
N ILE A 134 5.20 14.23 -17.32
CA ILE A 134 5.69 15.61 -17.31
C ILE A 134 5.88 16.04 -15.86
N ALA A 135 6.80 16.98 -15.61
CA ALA A 135 7.05 17.50 -14.27
C ALA A 135 6.53 18.92 -14.11
N PHE A 136 5.96 19.21 -12.95
CA PHE A 136 5.47 20.53 -12.58
C PHE A 136 6.10 20.97 -11.27
N VAL A 137 6.99 21.94 -11.33
CA VAL A 137 7.63 22.56 -10.16
C VAL A 137 6.67 23.62 -9.61
N ASN A 138 6.00 23.25 -8.53
CA ASN A 138 5.00 24.04 -7.84
C ASN A 138 5.62 24.84 -6.69
N LYS A 139 4.84 25.76 -6.11
CA LYS A 139 5.23 26.63 -5.00
C LYS A 139 6.40 27.57 -5.34
N MET A 140 6.48 28.03 -6.58
CA MET A 140 7.44 29.05 -7.02
C MET A 140 7.32 30.38 -6.25
N ASP A 141 6.23 30.58 -5.51
CA ASP A 141 5.97 31.76 -4.69
C ASP A 141 6.58 31.72 -3.28
N ARG A 142 7.17 30.59 -2.88
CA ARG A 142 7.73 30.39 -1.53
C ARG A 142 9.17 30.89 -1.44
N THR A 143 9.58 31.35 -0.26
CA THR A 143 10.98 31.68 0.03
C THR A 143 11.86 30.44 -0.14
N GLY A 144 13.00 30.60 -0.83
CA GLY A 144 13.89 29.52 -1.21
C GLY A 144 13.42 28.71 -2.43
N ALA A 145 12.43 29.20 -3.19
CA ALA A 145 12.01 28.54 -4.42
C ALA A 145 13.11 28.60 -5.48
N ASP A 146 13.61 27.43 -5.90
CA ASP A 146 14.64 27.30 -6.92
C ASP A 146 14.27 26.24 -7.95
N PHE A 147 13.84 26.72 -9.12
CA PHE A 147 13.46 25.89 -10.26
C PHE A 147 14.62 25.06 -10.79
N PHE A 148 15.82 25.64 -10.89
CA PHE A 148 16.98 25.00 -11.50
C PHE A 148 17.54 23.92 -10.57
N ASN A 149 17.60 24.19 -9.27
CA ASN A 149 17.96 23.18 -8.28
C ASN A 149 16.96 22.02 -8.29
N CYS A 150 15.65 22.27 -8.45
CA CYS A 150 14.67 21.20 -8.57
C CYS A 150 14.97 20.27 -9.76
N ILE A 151 15.25 20.84 -10.95
CA ILE A 151 15.68 20.07 -12.14
C ILE A 151 16.94 19.26 -11.84
N GLN A 152 17.95 19.88 -11.22
CA GLN A 152 19.20 19.20 -10.89
C GLN A 152 18.95 18.02 -9.94
N THR A 153 18.13 18.18 -8.91
CA THR A 153 17.79 17.08 -8.01
C THR A 153 16.99 15.96 -8.70
N MET A 154 16.21 16.26 -9.75
CA MET A 154 15.56 15.25 -10.57
C MET A 154 16.58 14.44 -11.38
N LYS A 155 17.56 15.11 -12.00
CA LYS A 155 18.66 14.43 -12.72
C LYS A 155 19.47 13.55 -11.76
N ASP A 156 19.87 14.09 -10.60
CA ASP A 156 20.80 13.41 -9.68
C ASP A 156 20.14 12.28 -8.86
N LYS A 157 18.93 12.50 -8.33
CA LYS A 157 18.29 11.53 -7.41
C LYS A 157 17.36 10.54 -8.12
N LEU A 158 16.72 10.96 -9.21
CA LEU A 158 15.77 10.11 -9.95
C LEU A 158 16.42 9.46 -11.18
N GLY A 159 17.57 9.95 -11.64
CA GLY A 159 18.13 9.57 -12.94
C GLY A 159 17.24 9.99 -14.10
N ALA A 160 16.38 11.00 -13.90
CA ALA A 160 15.41 11.44 -14.89
C ALA A 160 16.06 12.35 -15.94
N ASN A 161 15.66 12.21 -17.20
CA ASN A 161 16.01 13.17 -18.25
C ASN A 161 15.13 14.42 -18.16
N ALA A 162 15.34 15.20 -17.10
CA ALA A 162 14.55 16.39 -16.77
C ALA A 162 15.06 17.61 -17.53
N ILE A 163 14.26 18.14 -18.46
CA ILE A 163 14.62 19.29 -19.30
C ILE A 163 13.62 20.42 -19.11
N ALA A 164 14.11 21.65 -18.95
CA ALA A 164 13.25 22.81 -18.82
C ALA A 164 12.48 23.08 -20.12
N ALA A 165 11.14 23.08 -20.05
CA ALA A 165 10.29 23.56 -21.13
C ALA A 165 9.82 25.01 -20.90
N GLN A 166 10.01 25.50 -19.66
CA GLN A 166 9.67 26.85 -19.25
C GLN A 166 10.80 27.48 -18.44
N CYS A 167 10.94 28.80 -18.52
CA CYS A 167 11.83 29.58 -17.65
C CYS A 167 10.99 30.46 -16.71
N PRO A 168 11.16 30.39 -15.38
CA PRO A 168 10.41 31.24 -14.45
C PRO A 168 10.81 32.72 -14.60
N ILE A 169 9.82 33.61 -14.45
CA ILE A 169 10.01 35.07 -14.39
C ILE A 169 9.89 35.50 -12.92
N GLY A 170 11.03 35.80 -12.31
CA GLY A 170 11.14 36.02 -10.87
C GLY A 170 11.09 34.73 -10.06
N ALA A 171 11.19 34.86 -8.73
CA ALA A 171 11.07 33.78 -7.77
C ALA A 171 10.46 34.31 -6.47
N GLU A 172 9.97 33.41 -5.63
CA GLU A 172 9.39 33.74 -4.32
C GLU A 172 8.25 34.78 -4.43
N GLY A 173 8.27 35.83 -3.59
CA GLY A 173 7.30 36.92 -3.65
C GLY A 173 7.27 37.66 -4.99
N GLU A 174 8.33 37.60 -5.78
CA GLU A 174 8.47 38.30 -7.07
C GLU A 174 8.11 37.42 -8.28
N PHE A 175 7.64 36.19 -8.07
CA PHE A 175 7.22 35.32 -9.16
C PHE A 175 5.98 35.88 -9.88
N LYS A 176 6.16 36.30 -11.14
CA LYS A 176 5.13 36.94 -11.97
C LYS A 176 4.57 36.02 -13.06
N GLY A 177 5.35 35.04 -13.48
CA GLY A 177 4.99 34.16 -14.58
C GLY A 177 6.16 33.33 -15.08
N MET A 178 6.12 32.98 -16.35
CA MET A 178 7.09 32.10 -17.01
C MET A 178 7.18 32.39 -18.49
N VAL A 179 8.34 32.10 -19.06
CA VAL A 179 8.59 32.09 -20.50
C VAL A 179 8.37 30.67 -21.00
N ASP A 180 7.57 30.52 -22.05
CA ASP A 180 7.44 29.27 -22.80
C ASP A 180 8.57 29.19 -23.83
N LEU A 181 9.46 28.22 -23.67
CA LEU A 181 10.66 28.09 -24.52
C LEU A 181 10.34 27.56 -25.93
N VAL A 182 9.15 26.98 -26.13
CA VAL A 182 8.70 26.52 -27.45
C VAL A 182 8.26 27.70 -28.30
N SER A 183 7.34 28.52 -27.78
CA SER A 183 6.83 29.72 -28.48
C SER A 183 7.73 30.95 -28.35
N MET A 184 8.69 30.92 -27.41
CA MET A 184 9.55 32.06 -27.04
C MET A 184 8.76 33.32 -26.66
N LYS A 185 7.68 33.11 -25.89
CA LYS A 185 6.85 34.19 -25.35
C LYS A 185 6.78 34.13 -23.84
N ALA A 186 6.69 35.30 -23.21
CA ALA A 186 6.46 35.42 -21.79
C ALA A 186 4.95 35.43 -21.51
N TYR A 187 4.53 34.63 -20.55
CA TYR A 187 3.18 34.67 -19.99
C TYR A 187 3.26 35.32 -18.61
N ILE A 188 2.62 36.48 -18.47
CA ILE A 188 2.59 37.27 -17.23
C ILE A 188 1.17 37.20 -16.66
N PHE A 189 1.05 36.66 -15.44
CA PHE A 189 -0.26 36.50 -14.80
C PHE A 189 -0.63 37.74 -14.00
N ASN A 190 -1.90 38.15 -14.13
CA ASN A 190 -2.47 39.18 -13.30
C ASN A 190 -3.04 38.58 -12.01
N ASP A 191 -2.63 39.12 -10.86
CA ASP A 191 -3.12 38.70 -9.54
C ASP A 191 -4.60 39.07 -9.32
N GLU A 192 -5.11 40.12 -9.99
CA GLU A 192 -6.48 40.62 -9.80
C GLU A 192 -7.56 39.68 -10.36
N THR A 193 -7.24 38.91 -11.40
CA THR A 193 -8.18 37.97 -12.03
C THR A 193 -8.06 36.56 -11.46
N LEU A 194 -7.39 36.41 -10.31
CA LEU A 194 -7.03 35.11 -9.75
C LEU A 194 -6.31 34.23 -10.79
N GLY A 195 -5.49 34.83 -11.66
CA GLY A 195 -4.76 34.14 -12.71
C GLY A 195 -5.59 33.70 -13.91
N ALA A 196 -6.91 33.97 -13.99
CA ALA A 196 -7.75 33.56 -15.11
C ALA A 196 -7.35 34.21 -16.44
N GLU A 197 -6.85 35.45 -16.39
CA GLU A 197 -6.30 36.16 -17.54
C GLU A 197 -4.78 36.31 -17.35
N TYR A 198 -4.03 36.01 -18.41
CA TYR A 198 -2.61 36.26 -18.51
C TYR A 198 -2.29 36.97 -19.82
N GLU A 199 -1.32 37.88 -19.76
CA GLU A 199 -0.85 38.60 -20.93
C GLU A 199 0.31 37.83 -21.57
N VAL A 200 0.27 37.73 -22.91
CA VAL A 200 1.36 37.17 -23.70
C VAL A 200 2.20 38.33 -24.21
N THR A 201 3.44 38.44 -23.71
CA THR A 201 4.36 39.52 -24.05
C THR A 201 5.67 38.96 -24.62
N ASP A 202 6.51 39.84 -25.15
CA ASP A 202 7.91 39.50 -25.46
C ASP A 202 8.68 39.16 -24.18
N ILE A 203 9.78 38.42 -24.33
CA ILE A 203 10.63 37.99 -23.22
C ILE A 203 11.31 39.23 -22.59
N PRO A 204 11.34 39.35 -21.25
CA PRO A 204 12.09 40.40 -20.57
C PRO A 204 13.56 40.41 -21.00
N ALA A 205 14.12 41.60 -21.24
CA ALA A 205 15.47 41.75 -21.79
C ALA A 205 16.57 41.12 -20.89
N ASP A 206 16.35 41.08 -19.59
CA ASP A 206 17.22 40.46 -18.58
C ASP A 206 17.20 38.91 -18.62
N LEU A 207 16.16 38.31 -19.20
CA LEU A 207 16.01 36.86 -19.32
C LEU A 207 16.27 36.34 -20.74
N GLN A 208 16.40 37.22 -21.74
CA GLN A 208 16.52 36.82 -23.15
C GLN A 208 17.71 35.89 -23.40
N GLU A 209 18.90 36.24 -22.91
CA GLU A 209 20.12 35.43 -23.10
C GLU A 209 19.97 34.05 -22.46
N LYS A 210 19.50 34.01 -21.21
CA LYS A 210 19.23 32.77 -20.48
C LYS A 210 18.17 31.89 -21.16
N CYS A 211 17.09 32.49 -21.68
CA CYS A 211 16.06 31.74 -22.40
C CYS A 211 16.59 31.17 -23.72
N ASN A 212 17.49 31.88 -24.41
CA ASN A 212 18.13 31.37 -25.63
C ASN A 212 19.04 30.18 -25.32
N GLU A 213 19.82 30.23 -24.22
CA GLU A 213 20.64 29.11 -23.75
C GLU A 213 19.77 27.90 -23.40
N MET A 214 18.72 28.10 -22.60
CA MET A 214 17.79 27.03 -22.21
C MET A 214 17.03 26.44 -23.40
N ARG A 215 16.67 27.27 -24.39
CA ARG A 215 16.06 26.80 -25.64
C ARG A 215 17.05 25.98 -26.46
N ALA A 216 18.32 26.35 -26.50
CA ALA A 216 19.34 25.55 -27.18
C ALA A 216 19.50 24.17 -26.51
N GLU A 217 19.62 24.11 -25.17
CA GLU A 217 19.66 22.84 -24.42
C GLU A 217 18.42 21.98 -24.70
N LEU A 218 17.22 22.60 -24.71
CA LEU A 218 15.98 21.91 -25.05
C LEU A 218 16.05 21.33 -26.47
N LEU A 219 16.41 22.11 -27.47
CA LEU A 219 16.45 21.66 -28.87
C LEU A 219 17.52 20.57 -29.10
N GLU A 220 18.68 20.70 -28.46
CA GLU A 220 19.73 19.68 -28.50
C GLU A 220 19.24 18.35 -27.94
N GLU A 221 18.56 18.36 -26.79
CA GLU A 221 18.00 17.13 -26.23
C GLU A 221 16.84 16.59 -27.07
N LEU A 222 16.01 17.45 -27.69
CA LEU A 222 14.96 16.98 -28.58
C LEU A 222 15.52 16.28 -29.83
N ALA A 223 16.70 16.70 -30.30
CA ALA A 223 17.37 16.04 -31.43
C ALA A 223 17.87 14.62 -31.09
N THR A 224 18.05 14.26 -29.81
CA THR A 224 18.47 12.90 -29.40
C THR A 224 17.30 11.92 -29.27
N ILE A 225 16.05 12.40 -29.26
CA ILE A 225 14.85 11.58 -29.05
C ILE A 225 14.60 10.62 -30.22
N ASP A 226 14.86 11.07 -31.44
CA ASP A 226 14.68 10.27 -32.66
C ASP A 226 15.88 10.40 -33.59
N GLU A 227 16.84 9.49 -33.42
CA GLU A 227 18.02 9.39 -34.27
C GLU A 227 17.69 9.16 -35.77
N THR A 228 16.44 8.78 -36.10
CA THR A 228 16.00 8.58 -37.49
C THR A 228 15.45 9.85 -38.15
N ASP A 229 15.20 10.91 -37.37
CA ASP A 229 14.75 12.21 -37.89
C ASP A 229 15.96 13.09 -38.22
N GLU A 230 16.69 12.70 -39.27
CA GLU A 230 17.87 13.43 -39.76
C GLU A 230 17.53 14.89 -40.15
N GLU A 231 16.28 15.15 -40.58
CA GLU A 231 15.82 16.49 -40.97
C GLU A 231 15.67 17.41 -39.76
N PHE A 232 15.02 16.94 -38.69
CA PHE A 232 14.89 17.71 -37.45
C PHE A 232 16.25 17.99 -36.82
N MET A 233 17.12 16.98 -36.75
CA MET A 233 18.48 17.13 -36.20
C MET A 233 19.31 18.15 -37.02
N MET A 234 19.25 18.10 -38.36
CA MET A 234 19.94 19.06 -39.22
C MET A 234 19.41 20.50 -39.00
N LYS A 235 18.09 20.67 -38.88
CA LYS A 235 17.49 21.98 -38.57
C LYS A 235 17.97 22.53 -37.22
N VAL A 236 18.06 21.69 -36.18
CA VAL A 236 18.57 22.10 -34.87
C VAL A 236 20.03 22.60 -34.95
N LEU A 237 20.88 21.91 -35.71
CA LEU A 237 22.32 22.23 -35.81
C LEU A 237 22.62 23.43 -36.72
N GLU A 238 21.96 23.53 -37.88
CA GLU A 238 22.31 24.49 -38.92
C GLU A 238 21.40 25.73 -38.95
N ALA A 239 20.12 25.58 -38.58
CA ALA A 239 19.12 26.63 -38.73
C ALA A 239 17.97 26.52 -37.69
N PRO A 240 18.26 26.62 -36.38
CA PRO A 240 17.26 26.40 -35.32
C PRO A 240 16.10 27.40 -35.35
N GLU A 241 16.28 28.57 -35.99
CA GLU A 241 15.23 29.57 -36.20
C GLU A 241 14.14 29.12 -37.20
N THR A 242 14.42 28.11 -38.02
CA THR A 242 13.47 27.59 -39.02
C THR A 242 12.47 26.59 -38.43
N LEU A 243 12.70 26.12 -37.20
CA LEU A 243 11.84 25.17 -36.51
C LEU A 243 10.51 25.82 -36.12
N THR A 244 9.42 25.18 -36.54
CA THR A 244 8.07 25.60 -36.16
C THR A 244 7.68 25.08 -34.78
N GLU A 245 6.81 25.79 -34.06
CA GLU A 245 6.28 25.34 -32.77
C GLU A 245 5.62 23.95 -32.86
N ALA A 246 4.97 23.65 -33.99
CA ALA A 246 4.30 22.38 -34.22
C ALA A 246 5.29 21.21 -34.32
N GLU A 247 6.42 21.39 -35.00
CA GLU A 247 7.49 20.39 -35.07
C GLU A 247 8.08 20.13 -33.67
N ILE A 248 8.40 21.18 -32.92
CA ILE A 248 8.95 21.07 -31.57
C ILE A 248 7.97 20.31 -30.65
N HIS A 249 6.68 20.67 -30.67
CA HIS A 249 5.66 19.97 -29.88
C HIS A 249 5.49 18.50 -30.28
N ALA A 250 5.61 18.17 -31.56
CA ALA A 250 5.51 16.79 -32.03
C ALA A 250 6.67 15.92 -31.49
N VAL A 251 7.90 16.44 -31.49
CA VAL A 251 9.08 15.73 -30.98
C VAL A 251 9.02 15.61 -29.45
N ILE A 252 8.62 16.67 -28.72
CA ILE A 252 8.37 16.58 -27.26
C ILE A 252 7.34 15.50 -26.96
N ARG A 253 6.21 15.49 -27.67
CA ARG A 253 5.16 14.48 -27.51
C ARG A 253 5.71 13.07 -27.71
N LYS A 254 6.50 12.84 -28.76
CA LYS A 254 7.13 11.55 -29.05
C LYS A 254 8.03 11.10 -27.90
N GLY A 255 8.90 11.98 -27.39
CA GLY A 255 9.78 11.68 -26.27
C GLY A 255 9.02 11.40 -24.97
N VAL A 256 7.96 12.15 -24.67
CA VAL A 256 7.13 11.95 -23.48
C VAL A 256 6.43 10.59 -23.53
N ILE A 257 5.80 10.25 -24.66
CA ILE A 257 5.12 8.96 -24.83
C ILE A 257 6.10 7.79 -24.69
N ALA A 258 7.32 7.95 -25.21
CA ALA A 258 8.38 6.95 -25.14
C ALA A 258 9.12 6.92 -23.78
N ASN A 259 8.80 7.81 -22.83
CA ASN A 259 9.53 8.00 -21.56
C ASN A 259 11.02 8.35 -21.72
N LEU A 260 11.41 8.99 -22.82
CA LEU A 260 12.81 9.39 -23.07
C LEU A 260 13.16 10.76 -22.48
N ILE A 261 12.16 11.63 -22.31
CA ILE A 261 12.31 12.98 -21.77
C ILE A 261 11.20 13.26 -20.75
N ASN A 262 11.52 14.09 -19.76
CA ASN A 262 10.56 14.59 -18.78
C ASN A 262 10.57 16.13 -18.82
N PRO A 263 9.71 16.75 -19.67
CA PRO A 263 9.60 18.21 -19.74
C PRO A 263 9.17 18.79 -18.39
N VAL A 264 9.91 19.80 -17.93
CA VAL A 264 9.72 20.46 -16.64
C VAL A 264 9.07 21.82 -16.83
N LEU A 265 7.90 21.97 -16.24
CA LEU A 265 7.08 23.17 -16.20
C LEU A 265 7.17 23.81 -14.79
N CYS A 266 6.79 25.08 -14.66
CA CYS A 266 6.81 25.78 -13.37
C CYS A 266 5.54 26.59 -13.11
N GLY A 267 5.24 26.80 -11.83
CA GLY A 267 4.12 27.63 -11.43
C GLY A 267 3.85 27.66 -9.93
N THR A 268 2.74 28.28 -9.56
CA THR A 268 2.20 28.28 -8.21
C THR A 268 0.70 28.06 -8.27
N ALA A 269 0.28 26.85 -7.91
CA ALA A 269 -1.14 26.52 -7.79
C ALA A 269 -1.82 27.38 -6.71
N PHE A 270 -1.10 27.78 -5.66
CA PHE A 270 -1.65 28.60 -4.58
C PHE A 270 -2.00 30.01 -5.06
N LYS A 271 -1.08 30.70 -5.76
CA LYS A 271 -1.33 32.03 -6.34
C LYS A 271 -1.90 31.99 -7.76
N ASN A 272 -2.39 30.83 -8.18
CA ASN A 272 -3.13 30.65 -9.44
C ASN A 272 -2.33 30.91 -10.73
N LYS A 273 -0.99 30.75 -10.72
CA LYS A 273 -0.12 31.00 -11.88
C LYS A 273 0.44 29.70 -12.43
N GLY A 274 0.32 29.49 -13.74
CA GLY A 274 0.98 28.38 -14.47
C GLY A 274 0.15 27.10 -14.63
N VAL A 275 -1.05 27.03 -14.06
CA VAL A 275 -1.92 25.83 -14.18
C VAL A 275 -2.56 25.72 -15.57
N GLN A 276 -2.93 26.82 -16.21
CA GLN A 276 -3.49 26.77 -17.58
C GLN A 276 -2.44 26.34 -18.61
N PRO A 277 -1.21 26.88 -18.63
CA PRO A 277 -0.13 26.35 -19.46
C PRO A 277 0.19 24.88 -19.19
N LEU A 278 0.07 24.43 -17.93
CA LEU A 278 0.16 23.01 -17.60
C LEU A 278 -0.92 22.19 -18.31
N LEU A 279 -2.19 22.62 -18.28
CA LEU A 279 -3.29 21.95 -18.97
C LEU A 279 -3.13 21.96 -20.49
N ASP A 280 -2.64 23.06 -21.07
CA ASP A 280 -2.35 23.15 -22.50
C ASP A 280 -1.30 22.10 -22.91
N ASN A 281 -0.24 21.96 -22.11
CA ASN A 281 0.84 21.00 -22.35
C ASN A 281 0.44 19.55 -22.05
N VAL A 282 -0.50 19.30 -21.11
CA VAL A 282 -1.12 17.99 -20.93
C VAL A 282 -1.78 17.53 -22.23
N ILE A 283 -2.55 18.39 -22.89
CA ILE A 283 -3.22 18.02 -24.15
C ILE A 283 -2.19 17.77 -25.26
N ARG A 284 -1.19 18.65 -25.38
CA ARG A 284 -0.19 18.62 -26.45
C ARG A 284 0.76 17.42 -26.33
N TRP A 285 1.27 17.13 -25.13
CA TRP A 285 2.38 16.19 -24.96
C TRP A 285 1.99 14.83 -24.38
N MET A 286 0.94 14.75 -23.57
CA MET A 286 0.59 13.48 -22.91
C MET A 286 -0.19 12.54 -23.85
N PRO A 287 -0.02 11.21 -23.70
CA PRO A 287 -0.66 10.21 -24.54
C PRO A 287 -2.19 10.20 -24.42
N SER A 288 -2.83 9.86 -25.52
CA SER A 288 -4.17 9.29 -25.53
C SER A 288 -4.11 7.77 -25.27
N PRO A 289 -5.26 7.11 -25.00
CA PRO A 289 -5.31 5.65 -24.94
C PRO A 289 -4.80 4.96 -26.21
N LEU A 290 -4.93 5.59 -27.39
CA LEU A 290 -4.38 5.07 -28.65
C LEU A 290 -2.85 5.09 -28.65
N ASP A 291 -2.24 6.16 -28.13
CA ASP A 291 -0.79 6.31 -28.08
C ASP A 291 -0.13 5.31 -27.11
N ARG A 292 -0.87 4.87 -26.07
CA ARG A 292 -0.42 3.79 -25.18
C ARG A 292 -0.42 2.42 -25.84
N GLY A 293 -1.18 2.26 -26.92
CA GLY A 293 -1.25 1.02 -27.68
C GLY A 293 -1.99 -0.10 -26.97
N ALA A 294 -1.77 -1.33 -27.45
CA ALA A 294 -2.48 -2.51 -26.97
C ALA A 294 -2.01 -2.96 -25.59
N VAL A 295 -2.96 -3.35 -24.73
CA VAL A 295 -2.66 -3.90 -23.41
C VAL A 295 -2.40 -5.40 -23.52
N LYS A 296 -1.41 -5.89 -22.76
CA LYS A 296 -1.10 -7.32 -22.69
C LYS A 296 -2.01 -8.01 -21.67
N GLY A 297 -2.50 -9.19 -22.02
CA GLY A 297 -3.18 -10.11 -21.13
C GLY A 297 -2.81 -11.56 -21.47
N THR A 298 -3.41 -12.51 -20.76
CA THR A 298 -3.32 -13.93 -21.07
C THR A 298 -4.70 -14.51 -21.32
N ARG A 299 -4.81 -15.52 -22.17
CA ARG A 299 -6.08 -16.24 -22.33
C ARG A 299 -6.32 -17.12 -21.11
N ASP A 300 -7.56 -17.14 -20.64
CA ASP A 300 -7.99 -17.92 -19.48
C ASP A 300 -7.56 -19.40 -19.57
N GLY A 301 -6.96 -19.92 -18.50
CA GLY A 301 -6.39 -21.27 -18.46
C GLY A 301 -5.12 -21.51 -19.29
N SER A 302 -4.51 -20.48 -19.88
CA SER A 302 -3.25 -20.59 -20.65
C SER A 302 -2.26 -19.47 -20.31
N GLU A 303 -0.99 -19.68 -20.62
CA GLU A 303 0.05 -18.63 -20.59
C GLU A 303 0.22 -17.94 -21.96
N GLU A 304 -0.66 -18.19 -22.92
CA GLU A 304 -0.57 -17.56 -24.24
C GLU A 304 -0.83 -16.05 -24.12
N PRO A 305 0.12 -15.19 -24.55
CA PRO A 305 -0.06 -13.75 -24.50
C PRO A 305 -1.07 -13.30 -25.55
N VAL A 306 -2.03 -12.48 -25.13
CA VAL A 306 -3.03 -11.84 -25.99
C VAL A 306 -2.87 -10.33 -25.88
N THR A 307 -2.99 -9.64 -27.01
CA THR A 307 -3.00 -8.18 -27.07
C THR A 307 -4.42 -7.66 -27.24
N VAL A 308 -4.79 -6.69 -26.41
CA VAL A 308 -6.09 -6.04 -26.40
C VAL A 308 -5.93 -4.67 -27.06
N GLU A 309 -6.42 -4.52 -28.28
CA GLU A 309 -6.38 -3.25 -29.00
C GLU A 309 -7.44 -2.27 -28.47
N PRO A 310 -7.07 -0.99 -28.26
CA PRO A 310 -7.99 0.01 -27.73
C PRO A 310 -9.00 0.47 -28.79
N ARG A 311 -10.09 -0.30 -28.95
CA ARG A 311 -11.19 -0.03 -29.89
C ARG A 311 -12.56 -0.24 -29.26
N ASP A 312 -13.49 0.65 -29.58
CA ASP A 312 -14.86 0.60 -29.06
C ASP A 312 -15.67 -0.62 -29.56
N ASP A 313 -15.34 -1.15 -30.75
CA ASP A 313 -15.98 -2.30 -31.39
C ASP A 313 -15.35 -3.66 -31.05
N ALA A 314 -14.26 -3.66 -30.27
CA ALA A 314 -13.61 -4.88 -29.80
C ALA A 314 -14.39 -5.53 -28.63
N PRO A 315 -14.13 -6.82 -28.32
CA PRO A 315 -14.67 -7.44 -27.11
C PRO A 315 -14.31 -6.67 -25.85
N LEU A 316 -15.24 -6.63 -24.89
CA LEU A 316 -15.03 -5.92 -23.63
C LEU A 316 -13.80 -6.45 -22.90
N ALA A 317 -12.91 -5.54 -22.53
CA ALA A 317 -11.76 -5.77 -21.68
C ALA A 317 -11.64 -4.60 -20.69
N ALA A 318 -11.98 -4.83 -19.42
CA ALA A 318 -11.91 -3.82 -18.38
C ALA A 318 -11.22 -4.35 -17.12
N LEU A 319 -10.52 -3.47 -16.41
CA LEU A 319 -9.83 -3.77 -15.16
C LEU A 319 -10.50 -3.04 -14.00
N ALA A 320 -10.93 -3.79 -12.99
CA ALA A 320 -11.38 -3.21 -11.74
C ALA A 320 -10.16 -2.77 -10.92
N PHE A 321 -10.08 -1.51 -10.53
CA PHE A 321 -8.90 -0.96 -9.86
C PHE A 321 -9.20 -0.29 -8.52
N LYS A 322 -10.46 -0.01 -8.22
CA LYS A 322 -10.86 0.55 -6.93
C LYS A 322 -12.26 0.10 -6.56
N ILE A 323 -12.46 -0.19 -5.28
CA ILE A 323 -13.79 -0.45 -4.70
C ILE A 323 -14.03 0.58 -3.60
N ILE A 324 -15.23 1.13 -3.56
CA ILE A 324 -15.68 1.99 -2.48
C ILE A 324 -17.06 1.51 -2.04
N THR A 325 -17.26 1.38 -0.74
CA THR A 325 -18.59 1.11 -0.18
C THR A 325 -19.27 2.43 0.11
N ASP A 326 -20.28 2.77 -0.70
CA ASP A 326 -21.07 3.97 -0.47
C ASP A 326 -22.32 3.68 0.39
N PRO A 327 -22.64 4.52 1.40
CA PRO A 327 -23.82 4.31 2.24
C PRO A 327 -25.18 4.32 1.51
N TYR A 328 -25.28 5.00 0.37
CA TYR A 328 -26.56 5.20 -0.34
C TYR A 328 -26.74 4.24 -1.51
N VAL A 329 -25.68 3.99 -2.28
CA VAL A 329 -25.74 3.13 -3.48
C VAL A 329 -25.09 1.77 -3.30
N GLY A 330 -24.46 1.54 -2.15
CA GLY A 330 -23.74 0.30 -1.84
C GLY A 330 -22.37 0.25 -2.51
N ARG A 331 -21.94 -0.95 -2.87
CA ARG A 331 -20.62 -1.22 -3.46
C ARG A 331 -20.49 -0.60 -4.85
N LEU A 332 -19.54 0.32 -4.98
CA LEU A 332 -19.09 0.91 -6.24
C LEU A 332 -17.77 0.26 -6.64
N THR A 333 -17.70 -0.24 -7.87
CA THR A 333 -16.47 -0.80 -8.44
C THR A 333 -16.02 0.08 -9.60
N PHE A 334 -14.89 0.75 -9.45
CA PHE A 334 -14.29 1.55 -10.50
C PHE A 334 -13.53 0.66 -11.46
N VAL A 335 -13.81 0.85 -12.75
CA VAL A 335 -13.24 0.06 -13.83
C VAL A 335 -12.63 0.96 -14.89
N ARG A 336 -11.48 0.53 -15.41
CA ARG A 336 -10.83 1.10 -16.59
C ARG A 336 -11.17 0.24 -17.79
N ILE A 337 -11.78 0.83 -18.82
CA ILE A 337 -12.11 0.11 -20.06
C ILE A 337 -10.93 0.25 -21.04
N TYR A 338 -10.27 -0.87 -21.34
CA TYR A 338 -9.17 -0.91 -22.29
C TYR A 338 -9.61 -1.28 -23.71
N ALA A 339 -10.71 -2.01 -23.85
CA ALA A 339 -11.35 -2.27 -25.15
C ALA A 339 -12.84 -2.56 -24.98
N GLY A 340 -13.59 -2.30 -26.05
CA GLY A 340 -15.03 -2.50 -26.12
C GLY A 340 -15.84 -1.40 -25.43
N THR A 341 -17.12 -1.71 -25.24
CA THR A 341 -18.11 -0.80 -24.67
C THR A 341 -18.81 -1.46 -23.49
N LEU A 342 -19.04 -0.69 -22.42
CA LEU A 342 -19.73 -1.14 -21.22
C LEU A 342 -21.11 -0.48 -21.17
N GLU A 343 -22.17 -1.24 -21.43
CA GLU A 343 -23.55 -0.74 -21.41
C GLU A 343 -24.28 -1.14 -20.11
N LYS A 344 -25.17 -0.28 -19.64
CA LYS A 344 -26.01 -0.53 -18.46
C LYS A 344 -26.86 -1.79 -18.64
N GLY A 345 -26.92 -2.64 -17.62
CA GLY A 345 -27.73 -3.87 -17.62
C GLY A 345 -27.03 -5.09 -18.21
N THR A 346 -25.84 -4.93 -18.78
CA THR A 346 -25.04 -5.98 -19.44
C THR A 346 -24.53 -7.00 -18.44
N ALA A 347 -24.52 -8.27 -18.85
CA ALA A 347 -23.84 -9.34 -18.13
C ALA A 347 -22.37 -9.36 -18.52
N VAL A 348 -21.49 -9.38 -17.52
CA VAL A 348 -20.03 -9.41 -17.69
C VAL A 348 -19.48 -10.66 -17.04
N TYR A 349 -18.31 -11.11 -17.48
CA TYR A 349 -17.60 -12.23 -16.91
C TYR A 349 -16.36 -11.73 -16.18
N ASN A 350 -16.25 -12.07 -14.90
CA ASN A 350 -15.01 -11.91 -14.14
C ASN A 350 -14.13 -13.12 -14.43
N SER A 351 -13.18 -12.97 -15.34
CA SER A 351 -12.26 -14.02 -15.77
C SER A 351 -11.24 -14.39 -14.70
N THR A 352 -10.94 -13.48 -13.77
CA THR A 352 -10.00 -13.75 -12.67
C THR A 352 -10.58 -14.72 -11.63
N LYS A 353 -11.91 -14.71 -11.44
CA LYS A 353 -12.62 -15.56 -10.47
C LYS A 353 -13.56 -16.59 -11.10
N GLU A 354 -13.65 -16.60 -12.43
CA GLU A 354 -14.55 -17.44 -13.20
C GLU A 354 -16.03 -17.29 -12.77
N LYS A 355 -16.48 -16.04 -12.61
CA LYS A 355 -17.86 -15.72 -12.16
C LYS A 355 -18.57 -14.79 -13.13
N LYS A 356 -19.85 -15.09 -13.39
CA LYS A 356 -20.74 -14.19 -14.12
C LYS A 356 -21.30 -13.13 -13.18
N GLU A 357 -21.25 -11.88 -13.61
CA GLU A 357 -21.76 -10.73 -12.88
C GLU A 357 -22.63 -9.87 -13.79
N ARG A 358 -23.39 -8.94 -13.19
CA ARG A 358 -24.29 -8.06 -13.96
C ARG A 358 -24.17 -6.64 -13.47
N ILE A 359 -23.98 -5.73 -14.40
CA ILE A 359 -23.91 -4.30 -14.11
C ILE A 359 -25.33 -3.75 -14.09
N SER A 360 -25.76 -3.26 -12.94
CA SER A 360 -27.10 -2.68 -12.76
C SER A 360 -27.17 -1.21 -13.19
N ARG A 361 -26.13 -0.44 -12.85
CA ARG A 361 -26.00 1.00 -13.13
C ARG A 361 -24.54 1.33 -13.41
N LEU A 362 -24.35 2.34 -14.24
CA LEU A 362 -23.07 2.93 -14.60
C LEU A 362 -23.11 4.40 -14.18
N ILE A 363 -22.11 4.84 -13.43
CA ILE A 363 -22.04 6.17 -12.86
C ILE A 363 -20.73 6.83 -13.30
N GLU A 364 -20.84 8.07 -13.79
CA GLU A 364 -19.72 9.00 -13.92
C GLU A 364 -19.56 9.73 -12.59
N MET A 365 -18.36 9.64 -12.01
CA MET A 365 -18.03 10.24 -10.74
C MET A 365 -17.37 11.60 -10.95
N HIS A 366 -17.82 12.59 -10.19
CA HIS A 366 -17.19 13.90 -10.07
C HIS A 366 -16.96 14.20 -8.60
N ALA A 367 -15.82 13.77 -8.06
CA ALA A 367 -15.57 13.76 -6.62
C ALA A 367 -16.71 13.06 -5.87
N ASN A 368 -17.63 13.80 -5.24
CA ASN A 368 -18.79 13.27 -4.51
C ASN A 368 -20.13 13.31 -5.29
N GLN A 369 -20.18 13.96 -6.45
CA GLN A 369 -21.38 14.03 -7.31
C GLN A 369 -21.44 12.84 -8.28
N ARG A 370 -22.67 12.42 -8.60
CA ARG A 370 -22.94 11.19 -9.35
C ARG A 370 -23.88 11.48 -10.51
N GLU A 371 -23.46 11.11 -11.71
CA GLU A 371 -24.30 11.16 -12.90
C GLU A 371 -24.48 9.75 -13.47
N ASP A 372 -25.73 9.29 -13.59
CA ASP A 372 -26.00 8.02 -14.26
C ASP A 372 -25.72 8.16 -15.77
N LYS A 373 -24.94 7.23 -16.32
CA LYS A 373 -24.72 7.10 -17.77
C LYS A 373 -25.31 5.78 -18.27
N ASP A 374 -25.68 5.74 -19.54
CA ASP A 374 -26.18 4.51 -20.18
C ASP A 374 -25.05 3.62 -20.69
N ALA A 375 -23.90 4.21 -21.07
CA ALA A 375 -22.74 3.49 -21.55
C ALA A 375 -21.43 4.25 -21.28
N PHE A 376 -20.33 3.48 -21.23
CA PHE A 376 -18.95 3.97 -21.23
C PHE A 376 -18.15 3.26 -22.32
N PHE A 377 -17.15 3.95 -22.89
CA PHE A 377 -16.42 3.49 -24.07
C PHE A 377 -14.96 3.16 -23.75
N THR A 378 -14.21 2.72 -24.76
CA THR A 378 -12.78 2.46 -24.59
C THR A 378 -12.05 3.72 -24.17
N GLY A 379 -11.15 3.58 -23.18
CA GLY A 379 -10.38 4.69 -22.61
C GLY A 379 -11.10 5.47 -21.52
N ASP A 380 -12.34 5.13 -21.17
CA ASP A 380 -13.07 5.73 -20.06
C ASP A 380 -12.78 5.03 -18.72
N ILE A 381 -13.11 5.75 -17.64
CA ILE A 381 -13.14 5.24 -16.27
C ILE A 381 -14.60 5.33 -15.80
N ALA A 382 -15.16 4.20 -15.37
CA ALA A 382 -16.57 4.08 -14.97
C ALA A 382 -16.70 3.54 -13.55
N ALA A 383 -17.71 4.00 -12.81
CA ALA A 383 -18.11 3.37 -11.56
C ALA A 383 -19.34 2.46 -11.78
N CYS A 384 -19.18 1.17 -11.49
CA CYS A 384 -20.19 0.14 -11.69
C CYS A 384 -20.88 -0.22 -10.37
N ILE A 385 -22.21 -0.38 -10.41
CA ILE A 385 -23.00 -0.94 -9.31
C ILE A 385 -23.56 -2.31 -9.72
N GLY A 386 -23.54 -3.27 -8.80
CA GLY A 386 -24.18 -4.59 -8.95
C GLY A 386 -23.20 -5.76 -9.06
N LEU A 387 -21.90 -5.47 -9.10
CA LEU A 387 -20.84 -6.46 -9.01
C LEU A 387 -20.71 -6.95 -7.56
N LYS A 388 -20.74 -8.28 -7.37
CA LYS A 388 -20.73 -8.95 -6.07
C LYS A 388 -19.38 -9.58 -5.75
N TYR A 389 -18.67 -10.08 -6.77
CA TYR A 389 -17.44 -10.85 -6.59
C TYR A 389 -16.20 -10.09 -7.04
N THR A 390 -16.36 -9.11 -7.93
CA THR A 390 -15.25 -8.32 -8.50
C THR A 390 -14.48 -7.57 -7.42
N ILE A 391 -13.21 -7.89 -7.22
CA ILE A 391 -12.29 -7.14 -6.35
C ILE A 391 -11.29 -6.31 -7.17
N THR A 392 -10.54 -5.45 -6.48
CA THR A 392 -9.44 -4.70 -7.07
C THR A 392 -8.40 -5.63 -7.68
N GLY A 393 -8.06 -5.40 -8.95
CA GLY A 393 -7.17 -6.23 -9.77
C GLY A 393 -7.89 -7.26 -10.65
N ASP A 394 -9.20 -7.48 -10.48
CA ASP A 394 -9.96 -8.43 -11.31
C ASP A 394 -10.22 -7.86 -12.72
N THR A 395 -10.22 -8.77 -13.70
CA THR A 395 -10.58 -8.46 -15.10
C THR A 395 -12.05 -8.75 -15.37
N LEU A 396 -12.73 -7.80 -16.01
CA LEU A 396 -14.09 -7.93 -16.52
C LEU A 396 -14.07 -8.00 -18.04
N CYS A 397 -14.61 -9.07 -18.62
CA CYS A 397 -14.62 -9.28 -20.06
C CYS A 397 -15.90 -9.98 -20.56
N SER A 398 -15.96 -10.25 -21.86
CA SER A 398 -16.93 -11.16 -22.47
C SER A 398 -16.62 -12.61 -22.09
N GLU A 399 -17.64 -13.42 -21.80
CA GLU A 399 -17.46 -14.86 -21.50
C GLU A 399 -16.88 -15.64 -22.69
N LYS A 400 -17.19 -15.23 -23.92
CA LYS A 400 -16.70 -15.90 -25.13
C LYS A 400 -15.22 -15.61 -25.40
N ASP A 401 -14.75 -14.46 -24.95
CA ASP A 401 -13.42 -13.93 -25.19
C ASP A 401 -12.72 -13.73 -23.84
N SER A 402 -12.63 -14.82 -23.06
CA SER A 402 -12.07 -14.78 -21.70
C SER A 402 -10.58 -14.43 -21.74
N ILE A 403 -10.24 -13.29 -21.14
CA ILE A 403 -8.89 -12.77 -21.02
C ILE A 403 -8.63 -12.37 -19.57
N ILE A 404 -7.40 -12.51 -19.13
CA ILE A 404 -6.93 -12.02 -17.84
C ILE A 404 -5.92 -10.92 -18.13
N LEU A 405 -6.26 -9.68 -17.78
CA LEU A 405 -5.31 -8.59 -17.81
C LEU A 405 -4.27 -8.81 -16.70
N GLU A 406 -3.07 -8.25 -16.89
CA GLU A 406 -1.96 -8.43 -15.95
C GLU A 406 -2.38 -8.12 -14.50
N LYS A 407 -2.14 -9.10 -13.60
CA LYS A 407 -2.54 -9.01 -12.19
C LYS A 407 -1.69 -7.96 -11.46
N MET A 408 -2.35 -7.16 -10.63
CA MET A 408 -1.66 -6.29 -9.68
C MET A 408 -0.98 -7.14 -8.61
N GLN A 409 0.31 -6.89 -8.37
CA GLN A 409 1.02 -7.44 -7.22
C GLN A 409 0.90 -6.47 -6.06
N PHE A 410 0.27 -6.90 -4.97
CA PHE A 410 0.16 -6.08 -3.77
C PHE A 410 1.30 -6.41 -2.80
N PRO A 411 1.94 -5.40 -2.18
CA PRO A 411 2.96 -5.64 -1.18
C PRO A 411 2.37 -6.30 0.08
N GLU A 412 3.23 -7.02 0.80
CA GLU A 412 2.88 -7.60 2.09
C GLU A 412 2.77 -6.51 3.17
N PRO A 413 1.79 -6.58 4.09
CA PRO A 413 1.67 -5.63 5.18
C PRO A 413 2.90 -5.65 6.11
N VAL A 414 3.29 -4.49 6.63
CA VAL A 414 4.51 -4.35 7.46
C VAL A 414 4.23 -4.13 8.94
N ILE A 415 3.00 -3.74 9.31
CA ILE A 415 2.60 -3.55 10.71
C ILE A 415 1.37 -4.36 11.04
N SER A 416 1.28 -4.84 12.28
CA SER A 416 0.13 -5.58 12.81
C SER A 416 -0.31 -5.03 14.16
N MET A 417 -1.62 -5.02 14.41
CA MET A 417 -2.24 -4.65 15.67
C MET A 417 -3.35 -5.62 16.05
N ALA A 418 -3.58 -5.82 17.35
CA ALA A 418 -4.75 -6.57 17.82
C ALA A 418 -5.94 -5.61 17.93
N ILE A 419 -7.11 -6.08 17.49
CA ILE A 419 -8.39 -5.37 17.64
C ILE A 419 -9.42 -6.26 18.33
N GLU A 420 -10.06 -5.72 19.35
CA GLU A 420 -11.05 -6.44 20.16
C GLU A 420 -12.35 -5.62 20.30
N PRO A 421 -13.53 -6.23 20.10
CA PRO A 421 -14.79 -5.53 20.29
C PRO A 421 -15.04 -5.31 21.80
N LYS A 422 -15.55 -4.13 22.18
CA LYS A 422 -15.88 -3.82 23.59
C LYS A 422 -17.08 -4.63 24.10
N SER A 423 -18.00 -5.00 23.20
CA SER A 423 -19.21 -5.74 23.54
C SER A 423 -19.48 -6.88 22.56
N LYS A 424 -20.34 -7.83 22.94
CA LYS A 424 -20.77 -8.91 22.03
C LYS A 424 -21.51 -8.39 20.80
N GLY A 425 -22.27 -7.30 20.93
CA GLY A 425 -22.98 -6.67 19.81
C GLY A 425 -22.04 -6.02 18.80
N ASP A 426 -20.89 -5.54 19.26
CA ASP A 426 -19.87 -4.95 18.38
C ASP A 426 -19.03 -6.01 17.67
N ARG A 427 -19.05 -7.27 18.11
CA ARG A 427 -18.33 -8.36 17.44
C ARG A 427 -18.83 -8.59 16.02
N GLU A 428 -20.15 -8.60 15.82
CA GLU A 428 -20.74 -8.78 14.48
C GLU A 428 -20.45 -7.57 13.59
N LYS A 429 -20.61 -6.36 14.12
CA LYS A 429 -20.29 -5.12 13.38
C LYS A 429 -18.82 -5.03 13.01
N LEU A 430 -17.92 -5.42 13.94
CA LEU A 430 -16.48 -5.46 13.70
C LEU A 430 -16.15 -6.43 12.56
N SER A 431 -16.73 -7.64 12.57
CA SER A 431 -16.52 -8.60 11.49
C SER A 431 -16.98 -8.07 10.12
N LEU A 432 -18.11 -7.36 10.08
CA LEU A 432 -18.62 -6.75 8.85
C LEU A 432 -17.71 -5.60 8.38
N ALA A 433 -17.30 -4.73 9.30
CA ALA A 433 -16.41 -3.60 8.99
C ALA A 433 -15.05 -4.08 8.48
N LEU A 434 -14.44 -5.05 9.15
CA LEU A 434 -13.16 -5.65 8.76
C LEU A 434 -13.22 -6.30 7.38
N SER A 435 -14.30 -7.03 7.09
CA SER A 435 -14.50 -7.63 5.76
C SER A 435 -14.66 -6.55 4.68
N SER A 436 -15.46 -5.51 4.95
CA SER A 436 -15.66 -4.40 4.01
C SER A 436 -14.36 -3.66 3.71
N LEU A 437 -13.57 -3.35 4.73
CA LEU A 437 -12.30 -2.64 4.57
C LEU A 437 -11.23 -3.50 3.87
N ALA A 438 -11.19 -4.80 4.14
CA ALA A 438 -10.28 -5.72 3.45
C ALA A 438 -10.65 -5.92 1.96
N GLU A 439 -11.92 -5.78 1.60
CA GLU A 439 -12.35 -5.78 0.20
C GLU A 439 -11.95 -4.48 -0.53
N GLU A 440 -11.99 -3.34 0.16
CA GLU A 440 -11.55 -2.05 -0.38
C GLU A 440 -10.02 -1.98 -0.52
N ASP A 441 -9.28 -2.55 0.43
CA ASP A 441 -7.83 -2.57 0.45
C ASP A 441 -7.23 -3.98 0.61
N PRO A 442 -6.78 -4.64 -0.48
CA PRO A 442 -5.99 -5.87 -0.44
C PRO A 442 -4.71 -5.86 0.41
N THR A 443 -4.18 -4.71 0.80
CA THR A 443 -3.05 -4.62 1.75
C THR A 443 -3.46 -4.52 3.19
N PHE A 444 -4.76 -4.39 3.46
CA PHE A 444 -5.31 -4.60 4.78
C PHE A 444 -5.64 -6.08 4.96
N ARG A 445 -4.92 -6.76 5.85
CA ARG A 445 -5.16 -8.17 6.15
C ARG A 445 -5.77 -8.34 7.53
N VAL A 446 -6.69 -9.29 7.61
CA VAL A 446 -7.35 -9.67 8.86
C VAL A 446 -7.09 -11.14 9.07
N SER A 447 -6.48 -11.47 10.21
CA SER A 447 -6.26 -12.85 10.63
C SER A 447 -6.79 -13.04 12.06
N SER A 448 -7.06 -14.29 12.41
CA SER A 448 -7.33 -14.66 13.79
C SER A 448 -6.12 -15.42 14.30
N ASP A 449 -5.58 -15.01 15.44
CA ASP A 449 -4.56 -15.77 16.12
C ASP A 449 -5.23 -16.96 16.84
N GLU A 450 -4.88 -18.19 16.46
CA GLU A 450 -5.50 -19.40 17.02
C GLU A 450 -5.08 -19.66 18.47
N GLU A 451 -3.92 -19.14 18.91
CA GLU A 451 -3.41 -19.38 20.26
C GLU A 451 -3.98 -18.39 21.28
N THR A 452 -4.10 -17.12 20.89
CA THR A 452 -4.61 -16.05 21.75
C THR A 452 -6.10 -15.78 21.54
N GLY A 453 -6.66 -16.22 20.41
CA GLY A 453 -8.05 -15.94 20.01
C GLY A 453 -8.29 -14.49 19.57
N GLN A 454 -7.22 -13.68 19.46
CA GLN A 454 -7.31 -12.28 19.07
C GLN A 454 -7.52 -12.13 17.56
N THR A 455 -8.27 -11.11 17.17
CA THR A 455 -8.30 -10.66 15.77
C THR A 455 -7.13 -9.72 15.54
N ILE A 456 -6.25 -10.09 14.62
CA ILE A 456 -5.09 -9.29 14.23
C ILE A 456 -5.39 -8.61 12.90
N ILE A 457 -5.19 -7.30 12.87
CA ILE A 457 -5.26 -6.48 11.68
C ILE A 457 -3.85 -6.07 11.26
N SER A 458 -3.55 -6.15 9.97
CA SER A 458 -2.25 -5.82 9.41
C SER A 458 -2.38 -4.82 8.27
N GLY A 459 -1.45 -3.87 8.18
CA GLY A 459 -1.47 -2.81 7.17
C GLY A 459 -0.06 -2.32 6.79
N MET A 460 -0.03 -1.28 5.97
CA MET A 460 1.22 -0.73 5.37
C MET A 460 1.97 0.26 6.27
N GLY A 461 1.36 0.70 7.37
CA GLY A 461 1.95 1.65 8.30
C GLY A 461 1.01 2.00 9.45
N GLU A 462 1.54 2.73 10.43
CA GLU A 462 0.79 3.13 11.63
C GLU A 462 -0.36 4.08 11.28
N LEU A 463 -0.10 5.06 10.40
CA LEU A 463 -1.12 5.99 9.93
C LEU A 463 -2.21 5.26 9.12
N HIS A 464 -1.82 4.28 8.29
CA HIS A 464 -2.77 3.43 7.57
C HIS A 464 -3.75 2.76 8.55
N LEU A 465 -3.25 2.03 9.54
CA LEU A 465 -4.11 1.32 10.48
C LEU A 465 -4.90 2.28 11.39
N GLU A 466 -4.35 3.44 11.73
CA GLU A 466 -5.04 4.47 12.52
C GLU A 466 -6.25 5.04 11.77
N ILE A 467 -6.11 5.28 10.46
CA ILE A 467 -7.22 5.71 9.60
C ILE A 467 -8.27 4.60 9.46
N LEU A 468 -7.86 3.35 9.21
CA LEU A 468 -8.82 2.25 9.14
C LEU A 468 -9.57 2.04 10.44
N LYS A 469 -8.91 2.20 11.59
CA LYS A 469 -9.55 2.21 12.91
C LYS A 469 -10.59 3.32 13.02
N ASP A 470 -10.24 4.56 12.67
CA ASP A 470 -11.17 5.69 12.72
C ASP A 470 -12.37 5.47 11.79
N ARG A 471 -12.14 4.96 10.57
CA ARG A 471 -13.21 4.55 9.64
C ARG A 471 -14.14 3.50 10.26
N MET A 472 -13.60 2.44 10.89
CA MET A 472 -14.42 1.45 11.60
C MET A 472 -15.28 2.09 12.71
N MET A 473 -14.72 3.03 13.46
CA MET A 473 -15.42 3.71 14.56
C MET A 473 -16.50 4.67 14.05
N ARG A 474 -16.22 5.47 13.01
CA ARG A 474 -17.13 6.50 12.49
C ARG A 474 -18.14 5.93 11.49
N GLU A 475 -17.68 5.23 10.45
CA GLU A 475 -18.51 4.74 9.35
C GLU A 475 -19.38 3.55 9.80
N PHE A 476 -18.77 2.58 10.49
CA PHE A 476 -19.43 1.33 10.90
C PHE A 476 -19.96 1.36 12.34
N LYS A 477 -19.69 2.44 13.09
CA LYS A 477 -20.13 2.61 14.50
C LYS A 477 -19.72 1.42 15.38
N VAL A 478 -18.47 0.98 15.20
CA VAL A 478 -17.87 -0.12 15.94
C VAL A 478 -17.08 0.43 17.13
N ASP A 479 -17.44 0.00 18.33
CA ASP A 479 -16.67 0.28 19.54
C ASP A 479 -15.65 -0.83 19.78
N ALA A 480 -14.38 -0.57 19.43
CA ALA A 480 -13.29 -1.54 19.58
C ALA A 480 -12.07 -0.95 20.31
N ASN A 481 -11.37 -1.81 21.04
CA ASN A 481 -10.07 -1.50 21.64
C ASN A 481 -8.97 -1.97 20.69
N VAL A 482 -7.91 -1.17 20.57
CA VAL A 482 -6.74 -1.50 19.77
C VAL A 482 -5.54 -1.59 20.70
N GLY A 483 -4.73 -2.63 20.52
CA GLY A 483 -3.54 -2.87 21.32
C GLY A 483 -2.43 -3.50 20.51
N LYS A 484 -1.26 -3.65 21.13
CA LYS A 484 -0.18 -4.45 20.56
C LYS A 484 -0.64 -5.92 20.49
N PRO A 485 -0.31 -6.64 19.41
CA PRO A 485 -0.55 -8.08 19.35
C PRO A 485 0.08 -8.77 20.56
N GLN A 486 -0.63 -9.73 21.15
CA GLN A 486 -0.03 -10.55 22.20
C GLN A 486 1.07 -11.42 21.59
N VAL A 487 2.21 -11.48 22.28
CA VAL A 487 3.28 -12.38 21.90
C VAL A 487 2.95 -13.76 22.45
N SER A 488 2.91 -14.75 21.58
CA SER A 488 2.73 -16.14 21.95
C SER A 488 3.99 -16.71 22.61
N TYR A 489 4.21 -16.36 23.87
CA TYR A 489 5.27 -16.96 24.68
C TYR A 489 4.99 -18.46 24.85
N LYS A 490 6.06 -19.23 25.06
CA LYS A 490 5.99 -20.64 25.45
C LYS A 490 6.72 -20.85 26.77
N GLU A 491 6.47 -21.95 27.43
CA GLU A 491 7.24 -22.36 28.61
C GLU A 491 8.02 -23.64 28.32
N THR A 492 9.15 -23.82 28.97
CA THR A 492 9.87 -25.09 28.97
C THR A 492 10.52 -25.32 30.33
N ILE A 493 11.14 -26.48 30.52
CA ILE A 493 11.93 -26.82 31.72
C ILE A 493 13.41 -26.89 31.34
N THR A 494 14.29 -26.65 32.30
CA THR A 494 15.75 -26.66 32.04
C THR A 494 16.47 -27.82 32.74
N THR A 495 15.87 -28.38 33.78
CA THR A 495 16.43 -29.52 34.53
C THR A 495 15.46 -30.70 34.54
N PRO A 496 15.97 -31.95 34.58
CA PRO A 496 15.11 -33.11 34.76
C PRO A 496 14.59 -33.20 36.19
N GLY A 497 13.40 -33.77 36.39
CA GLY A 497 12.81 -33.97 37.69
C GLY A 497 11.87 -35.17 37.76
N LYS A 498 11.55 -35.58 38.98
CA LYS A 498 10.64 -36.69 39.29
C LYS A 498 9.58 -36.23 40.27
N CYS A 499 8.34 -36.66 40.11
CA CYS A 499 7.27 -36.32 41.05
C CYS A 499 6.27 -37.46 41.22
N GLU A 500 5.96 -37.76 42.49
CA GLU A 500 4.92 -38.69 42.89
C GLU A 500 3.71 -37.89 43.36
N THR A 501 2.55 -38.07 42.71
CA THR A 501 1.35 -37.31 43.02
C THR A 501 0.15 -38.24 43.20
N LYS A 502 -0.57 -38.06 44.30
CA LYS A 502 -1.77 -38.82 44.66
C LYS A 502 -2.98 -37.90 44.70
N TYR A 503 -4.03 -38.28 43.98
CA TYR A 503 -5.33 -37.62 44.01
C TYR A 503 -6.30 -38.47 44.82
N ILE A 504 -6.66 -38.00 46.01
CA ILE A 504 -7.59 -38.69 46.92
C ILE A 504 -8.68 -37.69 47.30
N LYS A 505 -9.93 -37.95 46.91
CA LYS A 505 -11.08 -37.11 47.25
C LYS A 505 -12.26 -37.94 47.73
N GLN A 506 -12.66 -37.68 48.97
CA GLN A 506 -13.88 -38.20 49.60
C GLN A 506 -14.84 -37.02 49.84
N SER A 507 -15.49 -36.54 48.78
CA SER A 507 -16.77 -35.83 48.91
C SER A 507 -17.87 -36.88 49.04
N GLY A 508 -18.95 -36.65 49.78
CA GLY A 508 -19.98 -37.63 50.20
C GLY A 508 -20.76 -38.45 49.13
N GLY A 509 -20.18 -38.71 47.96
CA GLY A 509 -20.57 -39.69 46.94
C GLY A 509 -19.44 -40.71 46.67
N ARG A 510 -19.31 -41.23 45.43
CA ARG A 510 -18.25 -42.18 45.03
C ARG A 510 -16.85 -41.57 45.27
N GLY A 511 -15.97 -42.32 45.93
CA GLY A 511 -14.58 -41.90 46.16
C GLY A 511 -13.82 -41.75 44.85
N GLN A 512 -12.81 -40.89 44.86
CA GLN A 512 -11.88 -40.70 43.75
C GLN A 512 -10.46 -40.98 44.23
N TYR A 513 -9.81 -41.95 43.60
CA TYR A 513 -8.41 -42.30 43.87
C TYR A 513 -7.62 -42.42 42.56
N ALA A 514 -6.47 -41.76 42.47
CA ALA A 514 -5.49 -41.99 41.43
C ALA A 514 -4.08 -41.68 41.96
N HIS A 515 -3.09 -42.42 41.49
CA HIS A 515 -1.70 -42.21 41.86
C HIS A 515 -0.81 -42.38 40.63
N VAL A 516 -0.03 -41.36 40.31
CA VAL A 516 0.85 -41.32 39.13
C VAL A 516 2.23 -40.78 39.55
N ASN A 517 3.28 -41.43 39.06
CA ASN A 517 4.66 -40.99 39.19
C ASN A 517 5.25 -40.68 37.82
N LEU A 518 5.72 -39.45 37.65
CA LEU A 518 6.26 -38.93 36.40
C LEU A 518 7.76 -38.64 36.53
N GLU A 519 8.50 -38.91 35.47
CA GLU A 519 9.83 -38.38 35.23
C GLU A 519 9.76 -37.44 34.03
N ILE A 520 10.19 -36.20 34.20
CA ILE A 520 10.22 -35.20 33.12
C ILE A 520 11.63 -34.72 32.87
N CYS A 521 11.97 -34.47 31.61
CA CYS A 521 13.23 -33.85 31.22
C CYS A 521 13.04 -32.93 30.01
N PRO A 522 13.93 -31.91 29.85
CA PRO A 522 13.93 -31.09 28.64
C PRO A 522 14.17 -31.95 27.39
N ASN A 523 13.42 -31.68 26.34
CA ASN A 523 13.60 -32.27 25.02
C ASN A 523 14.51 -31.39 24.15
N GLU A 524 14.92 -31.90 22.99
CA GLU A 524 15.62 -31.10 21.98
C GLU A 524 14.73 -29.95 21.50
N LYS A 525 15.32 -28.77 21.31
CA LYS A 525 14.60 -27.56 20.89
C LYS A 525 13.86 -27.79 19.57
N GLY A 526 12.58 -27.44 19.52
CA GLY A 526 11.73 -27.55 18.34
C GLY A 526 11.22 -28.97 18.03
N LYS A 527 11.56 -29.97 18.86
CA LYS A 527 11.06 -31.35 18.72
C LYS A 527 9.67 -31.53 19.32
N GLY A 528 9.21 -30.57 20.12
CA GLY A 528 7.91 -30.58 20.76
C GLY A 528 7.86 -31.52 21.96
N ASN A 529 6.64 -31.79 22.43
CA ASN A 529 6.41 -32.62 23.61
C ASN A 529 6.32 -34.10 23.26
N THR A 530 6.98 -34.93 24.06
CA THR A 530 6.89 -36.40 23.96
C THR A 530 6.35 -36.98 25.25
N ILE A 531 5.40 -37.91 25.15
CA ILE A 531 4.80 -38.58 26.31
C ILE A 531 4.94 -40.09 26.11
N ASN A 532 5.70 -40.75 26.99
CA ASN A 532 5.90 -42.19 26.93
C ASN A 532 5.36 -42.88 28.18
N SER A 533 4.76 -44.06 28.00
CA SER A 533 4.42 -44.93 29.12
C SER A 533 5.51 -45.98 29.31
N LYS A 534 6.20 -45.93 30.45
CA LYS A 534 7.22 -46.91 30.88
C LYS A 534 6.69 -47.83 31.99
N ILE A 535 5.37 -47.93 32.13
CA ILE A 535 4.71 -48.73 33.17
C ILE A 535 5.00 -50.22 32.95
N VAL A 536 5.45 -50.89 34.02
CA VAL A 536 5.71 -52.35 34.05
C VAL A 536 4.77 -53.01 35.06
N GLY A 537 4.30 -54.23 34.77
CA GLY A 537 3.59 -55.06 35.74
C GLY A 537 2.12 -54.71 36.02
N GLY A 538 1.50 -53.82 35.23
CA GLY A 538 0.05 -53.54 35.33
C GLY A 538 -0.39 -52.74 36.56
N VAL A 539 0.54 -52.03 37.22
CA VAL A 539 0.28 -51.19 38.41
C VAL A 539 -0.71 -50.04 38.15
N ILE A 540 -0.90 -49.67 36.89
CA ILE A 540 -2.05 -48.91 36.41
C ILE A 540 -2.72 -49.76 35.33
N PRO A 541 -4.04 -50.02 35.41
CA PRO A 541 -4.78 -50.68 34.34
C PRO A 541 -4.57 -49.98 33.00
N LYS A 542 -4.38 -50.76 31.92
CA LYS A 542 -4.14 -50.22 30.57
C LYS A 542 -5.23 -49.25 30.09
N GLU A 543 -6.44 -49.43 30.59
CA GLU A 543 -7.62 -48.60 30.30
C GLU A 543 -7.49 -47.17 30.83
N TYR A 544 -6.75 -46.96 31.94
CA TYR A 544 -6.56 -45.64 32.54
C TYR A 544 -5.33 -44.88 32.03
N ILE A 545 -4.40 -45.55 31.34
CA ILE A 545 -3.19 -44.92 30.78
C ILE A 545 -3.55 -43.79 29.78
N PRO A 546 -4.48 -43.98 28.82
CA PRO A 546 -4.92 -42.90 27.94
C PRO A 546 -5.48 -41.69 28.69
N ALA A 547 -6.18 -41.91 29.81
CA ALA A 547 -6.72 -40.82 30.63
C ALA A 547 -5.59 -40.03 31.33
N VAL A 548 -4.54 -40.70 31.82
CA VAL A 548 -3.34 -40.04 32.36
C VAL A 548 -2.64 -39.22 31.27
N ILE A 549 -2.42 -39.80 30.09
CA ILE A 549 -1.81 -39.11 28.94
C ILE A 549 -2.61 -37.85 28.58
N LYS A 550 -3.94 -37.96 28.50
CA LYS A 550 -4.82 -36.82 28.22
C LYS A 550 -4.71 -35.73 29.31
N GLY A 551 -4.60 -36.13 30.57
CA GLY A 551 -4.35 -35.22 31.69
C GLY A 551 -3.01 -34.48 31.58
N ILE A 552 -1.95 -35.20 31.17
CA ILE A 552 -0.62 -34.62 30.92
C ILE A 552 -0.67 -33.65 29.73
N GLN A 553 -1.33 -34.01 28.63
CA GLN A 553 -1.50 -33.14 27.46
C GLN A 553 -2.23 -31.84 27.82
N GLU A 554 -3.32 -31.92 28.58
CA GLU A 554 -4.02 -30.74 29.10
C GLU A 554 -3.13 -29.92 30.05
N GLY A 555 -2.34 -30.58 30.91
CA GLY A 555 -1.36 -29.89 31.75
C GLY A 555 -0.27 -29.18 30.95
N LEU A 556 0.21 -29.76 29.83
CA LEU A 556 1.20 -29.13 28.95
C LEU A 556 0.62 -27.91 28.22
N SER A 557 -0.69 -27.84 28.02
CA SER A 557 -1.36 -26.65 27.46
C SER A 557 -1.47 -25.48 28.46
N THR A 558 -1.09 -25.67 29.72
CA THR A 558 -1.12 -24.60 30.73
C THR A 558 0.12 -24.67 31.60
N GLY A 559 1.13 -23.89 31.23
CA GLY A 559 2.40 -23.79 31.94
C GLY A 559 2.30 -23.32 33.39
N VAL A 560 3.42 -23.44 34.09
CA VAL A 560 3.52 -23.24 35.54
C VAL A 560 3.93 -21.83 35.93
N LEU A 561 4.59 -21.09 35.03
CA LEU A 561 5.08 -19.73 35.30
C LEU A 561 3.98 -18.70 35.07
N ALA A 562 3.53 -18.61 33.83
CA ALA A 562 2.54 -17.65 33.39
C ALA A 562 1.35 -18.33 32.72
N GLY A 563 1.32 -19.66 32.57
CA GLY A 563 0.18 -20.37 31.96
C GLY A 563 0.24 -20.37 30.43
N TYR A 564 1.42 -20.20 29.83
CA TYR A 564 1.62 -20.43 28.40
C TYR A 564 1.85 -21.91 28.11
N ASN A 565 1.64 -22.33 26.86
CA ASN A 565 1.87 -23.72 26.47
C ASN A 565 3.31 -24.14 26.74
N MET A 566 3.48 -25.26 27.44
CA MET A 566 4.77 -25.89 27.64
C MET A 566 5.18 -26.65 26.37
N VAL A 567 6.42 -26.47 25.93
CA VAL A 567 7.01 -27.07 24.73
C VAL A 567 8.38 -27.67 25.05
N ASP A 568 8.82 -28.58 24.19
CA ASP A 568 10.10 -29.27 24.29
C ASP A 568 10.28 -29.98 25.65
N VAL A 569 9.24 -30.72 26.08
CA VAL A 569 9.28 -31.53 27.31
C VAL A 569 9.03 -33.00 27.00
N ASN A 570 9.92 -33.86 27.50
CA ASN A 570 9.70 -35.30 27.50
C ASN A 570 9.14 -35.74 28.86
N VAL A 571 8.02 -36.45 28.84
CA VAL A 571 7.29 -36.93 30.02
C VAL A 571 7.18 -38.45 29.99
N ASP A 572 7.83 -39.11 30.93
CA ASP A 572 7.76 -40.55 31.10
C ASP A 572 6.85 -40.91 32.30
N ILE A 573 5.82 -41.73 32.05
CA ILE A 573 4.98 -42.31 33.11
C ILE A 573 5.67 -43.58 33.60
N VAL A 574 6.24 -43.54 34.81
CA VAL A 574 7.15 -44.61 35.28
C VAL A 574 6.48 -45.54 36.29
N TYR A 575 5.59 -45.01 37.12
CA TYR A 575 4.89 -45.79 38.14
C TYR A 575 3.52 -45.19 38.47
N GLY A 576 2.71 -45.93 39.22
CA GLY A 576 1.46 -45.43 39.80
C GLY A 576 0.76 -46.52 40.61
N SER A 577 -0.41 -46.19 41.14
CA SER A 577 -1.30 -47.19 41.73
C SER A 577 -2.77 -46.79 41.58
N TYR A 578 -3.66 -47.76 41.75
CA TYR A 578 -5.10 -47.56 41.69
C TYR A 578 -5.78 -48.22 42.90
N HIS A 579 -7.05 -47.88 43.12
CA HIS A 579 -7.92 -48.52 44.10
C HIS A 579 -9.11 -49.12 43.35
N ASP A 580 -9.46 -50.38 43.64
CA ASP A 580 -10.42 -51.14 42.83
C ASP A 580 -11.82 -50.50 42.75
N VAL A 581 -12.23 -49.74 43.77
CA VAL A 581 -13.58 -49.16 43.86
C VAL A 581 -13.61 -47.66 43.55
N ASP A 582 -12.54 -46.95 43.90
CA ASP A 582 -12.52 -45.47 43.87
C ASP A 582 -11.74 -44.89 42.69
N SER A 583 -11.00 -45.72 41.95
CA SER A 583 -10.31 -45.27 40.73
C SER A 583 -11.23 -45.23 39.52
N ASN A 584 -11.11 -44.15 38.76
CA ASN A 584 -11.83 -43.95 37.49
C ASN A 584 -10.98 -43.08 36.54
N GLU A 585 -11.36 -43.03 35.27
CA GLU A 585 -10.65 -42.27 34.23
C GLU A 585 -10.47 -40.80 34.60
N MET A 586 -11.50 -40.16 35.15
CA MET A 586 -11.46 -38.74 35.51
C MET A 586 -10.45 -38.47 36.63
N ALA A 587 -10.37 -39.34 37.63
CA ALA A 587 -9.39 -39.25 38.70
C ALA A 587 -7.95 -39.35 38.16
N PHE A 588 -7.68 -40.28 37.25
CA PHE A 588 -6.35 -40.43 36.63
C PHE A 588 -6.00 -39.26 35.70
N LYS A 589 -6.98 -38.71 34.99
CA LYS A 589 -6.81 -37.50 34.17
C LYS A 589 -6.42 -36.29 35.02
N ILE A 590 -7.16 -36.02 36.11
CA ILE A 590 -6.86 -34.93 37.04
C ILE A 590 -5.48 -35.14 37.67
N CYS A 591 -5.19 -36.38 38.12
CA CYS A 591 -3.92 -36.73 38.74
C CYS A 591 -2.74 -36.53 37.78
N GLY A 592 -2.88 -36.89 36.49
CA GLY A 592 -1.84 -36.68 35.48
C GLY A 592 -1.51 -35.20 35.27
N SER A 593 -2.53 -34.34 35.21
CA SER A 593 -2.36 -32.88 35.10
C SER A 593 -1.68 -32.28 36.35
N MET A 594 -2.12 -32.69 37.55
CA MET A 594 -1.50 -32.27 38.81
C MET A 594 -0.04 -32.71 38.92
N ALA A 595 0.26 -33.96 38.56
CA ALA A 595 1.60 -34.52 38.63
C ALA A 595 2.59 -33.75 37.74
N LEU A 596 2.17 -33.43 36.51
CA LEU A 596 2.99 -32.62 35.60
C LEU A 596 3.26 -31.24 36.19
N ARG A 597 2.23 -30.57 36.71
CA ARG A 597 2.33 -29.21 37.27
C ARG A 597 3.30 -29.15 38.46
N GLU A 598 3.17 -30.09 39.40
CA GLU A 598 4.07 -30.19 40.57
C GLU A 598 5.50 -30.54 40.17
N CYS A 599 5.68 -31.37 39.15
CA CYS A 599 6.99 -31.75 38.65
C CYS A 599 7.67 -30.57 37.92
N ALA A 600 6.97 -29.94 36.99
CA ALA A 600 7.47 -28.82 36.19
C ALA A 600 7.88 -27.62 37.06
N GLN A 601 7.17 -27.34 38.15
CA GLN A 601 7.55 -26.28 39.11
C GLN A 601 8.93 -26.50 39.75
N LYS A 602 9.37 -27.75 39.92
CA LYS A 602 10.67 -28.11 40.52
C LYS A 602 11.80 -28.16 39.48
N CYS A 603 11.46 -28.14 38.19
CA CYS A 603 12.38 -28.37 37.07
C CYS A 603 12.93 -27.07 36.44
N GLN A 604 13.04 -26.00 37.24
CA GLN A 604 13.51 -24.68 36.82
C GLN A 604 12.84 -24.23 35.51
N PRO A 605 11.51 -23.99 35.54
CA PRO A 605 10.78 -23.60 34.35
C PRO A 605 11.28 -22.25 33.83
N GLN A 606 11.27 -22.09 32.51
CA GLN A 606 11.76 -20.91 31.80
C GLN A 606 10.78 -20.49 30.72
N LEU A 607 10.62 -19.17 30.55
CA LEU A 607 9.81 -18.60 29.49
C LEU A 607 10.62 -18.50 28.20
N LEU A 608 9.99 -18.82 27.08
CA LEU A 608 10.54 -18.71 25.74
C LEU A 608 9.78 -17.65 24.95
N GLU A 609 10.50 -16.80 24.21
CA GLU A 609 9.95 -15.82 23.27
C GLU A 609 10.24 -16.22 21.82
N PRO A 610 9.33 -15.88 20.89
CA PRO A 610 9.56 -16.10 19.46
C PRO A 610 10.59 -15.12 18.90
N ILE A 611 11.57 -15.67 18.19
CA ILE A 611 12.60 -14.94 17.45
C ILE A 611 12.24 -14.95 15.96
N MET A 612 12.34 -13.78 15.35
CA MET A 612 12.11 -13.55 13.94
C MET A 612 13.44 -13.45 13.21
N LYS A 613 13.56 -14.09 12.05
CA LYS A 613 14.58 -13.73 11.07
C LYS A 613 14.11 -12.48 10.34
N VAL A 614 14.90 -11.42 10.39
CA VAL A 614 14.62 -10.09 9.85
C VAL A 614 15.66 -9.77 8.78
N ASP A 615 15.20 -9.50 7.57
CA ASP A 615 16.04 -9.05 6.48
C ASP A 615 15.69 -7.58 6.20
N VAL A 616 16.67 -6.68 6.30
CA VAL A 616 16.52 -5.24 6.08
C VAL A 616 17.33 -4.81 4.87
N GLU A 617 16.70 -4.12 3.93
CA GLU A 617 17.35 -3.49 2.78
C GLU A 617 17.36 -1.97 2.98
N THR A 618 18.54 -1.35 2.93
CA THR A 618 18.71 0.08 3.20
C THR A 618 19.82 0.68 2.33
N PRO A 619 19.77 1.98 1.98
CA PRO A 619 20.92 2.67 1.41
C PRO A 619 22.17 2.58 2.32
N GLU A 620 23.36 2.55 1.71
CA GLU A 620 24.64 2.42 2.44
C GLU A 620 24.84 3.55 3.47
N GLU A 621 24.38 4.76 3.15
CA GLU A 621 24.42 5.94 4.03
C GLU A 621 23.73 5.73 5.40
N HIS A 622 22.70 4.89 5.45
CA HIS A 622 21.89 4.64 6.65
C HIS A 622 22.19 3.29 7.32
N MET A 623 23.11 2.50 6.76
CA MET A 623 23.41 1.15 7.24
C MET A 623 23.83 1.13 8.71
N GLY A 624 24.68 2.08 9.13
CA GLY A 624 25.16 2.17 10.51
C GLY A 624 24.04 2.42 11.52
N ASP A 625 23.10 3.30 11.18
CA ASP A 625 21.96 3.63 12.04
C ASP A 625 20.98 2.46 12.16
N VAL A 626 20.72 1.75 11.05
CA VAL A 626 19.88 0.54 11.03
C VAL A 626 20.47 -0.57 11.88
N MET A 627 21.78 -0.84 11.77
CA MET A 627 22.47 -1.82 12.61
C MET A 627 22.44 -1.42 14.09
N GLY A 628 22.57 -0.12 14.39
CA GLY A 628 22.47 0.41 15.74
C GLY A 628 21.09 0.15 16.37
N ASP A 629 20.01 0.39 15.62
CA ASP A 629 18.64 0.15 16.10
C ASP A 629 18.35 -1.34 16.31
N LEU A 630 18.76 -2.21 15.37
CA LEU A 630 18.61 -3.66 15.51
C LEU A 630 19.31 -4.19 16.76
N ASN A 631 20.54 -3.74 17.04
CA ASN A 631 21.26 -4.12 18.26
C ASN A 631 20.55 -3.61 19.53
N ARG A 632 20.01 -2.39 19.50
CA ARG A 632 19.22 -1.83 20.63
C ARG A 632 17.98 -2.66 20.92
N ARG A 633 17.39 -3.29 19.90
CA ARG A 633 16.23 -4.20 19.97
C ARG A 633 16.60 -5.65 20.30
N ARG A 634 17.80 -5.89 20.85
CA ARG A 634 18.31 -7.24 21.16
C ARG A 634 18.48 -8.12 19.93
N GLY A 635 18.58 -7.52 18.74
CA GLY A 635 18.84 -8.21 17.50
C GLY A 635 20.27 -8.73 17.41
N LYS A 636 20.45 -9.94 16.89
CA LYS A 636 21.76 -10.51 16.54
C LYS A 636 21.96 -10.40 15.04
N ILE A 637 22.94 -9.61 14.59
CA ILE A 637 23.26 -9.51 13.16
C ILE A 637 23.95 -10.81 12.71
N MET A 638 23.40 -11.46 11.70
CA MET A 638 23.87 -12.75 11.18
C MET A 638 24.74 -12.55 9.94
N HIS A 639 24.27 -11.75 8.99
CA HIS A 639 24.94 -11.51 7.72
C HIS A 639 24.73 -10.08 7.24
N GLN A 640 25.71 -9.56 6.52
CA GLN A 640 25.63 -8.30 5.82
C GLN A 640 26.12 -8.53 4.39
N GLU A 641 25.30 -8.12 3.43
CA GLU A 641 25.60 -8.21 2.00
C GLU A 641 25.49 -6.82 1.38
N ASN A 642 26.51 -6.41 0.63
CA ASN A 642 26.44 -5.17 -0.15
C ASN A 642 25.89 -5.49 -1.54
N MET A 643 24.79 -4.82 -1.90
CA MET A 643 24.13 -4.94 -3.18
C MET A 643 24.40 -3.70 -4.04
N ARG A 644 24.11 -3.79 -5.33
CA ARG A 644 24.36 -2.67 -6.27
C ARG A 644 23.52 -1.43 -5.98
N SER A 645 22.41 -1.58 -5.25
CA SER A 645 21.42 -0.54 -4.94
C SER A 645 21.29 -0.24 -3.43
N GLY A 646 22.22 -0.71 -2.60
CA GLY A 646 22.20 -0.55 -1.14
C GLY A 646 22.84 -1.72 -0.41
N SER A 647 22.56 -1.85 0.88
CA SER A 647 23.01 -2.96 1.72
C SER A 647 21.82 -3.76 2.24
N LYS A 648 22.00 -5.08 2.31
CA LYS A 648 21.09 -6.01 2.96
C LYS A 648 21.69 -6.49 4.28
N ILE A 649 20.90 -6.43 5.35
CA ILE A 649 21.28 -6.82 6.71
C ILE A 649 20.32 -7.94 7.15
N GLU A 650 20.85 -9.13 7.42
CA GLU A 650 20.09 -10.25 8.00
C GLU A 650 20.35 -10.31 9.51
N ALA A 651 19.29 -10.32 10.30
CA ALA A 651 19.35 -10.33 11.76
C ALA A 651 18.30 -11.26 12.38
N GLU A 652 18.57 -11.76 13.59
CA GLU A 652 17.58 -12.45 14.42
C GLU A 652 17.12 -11.54 15.56
N VAL A 653 15.83 -11.20 15.62
CA VAL A 653 15.29 -10.23 16.57
C VAL A 653 14.05 -10.78 17.27
N PRO A 654 13.89 -10.59 18.59
CA PRO A 654 12.67 -11.00 19.29
C PRO A 654 11.44 -10.27 18.76
N LEU A 655 10.35 -11.00 18.49
CA LEU A 655 9.11 -10.42 17.94
C LEU A 655 8.55 -9.29 18.82
N ALA A 656 8.69 -9.42 20.15
CA ALA A 656 8.26 -8.42 21.11
C ALA A 656 8.91 -7.05 20.90
N GLU A 657 10.15 -7.03 20.40
CA GLU A 657 10.93 -5.82 20.14
C GLU A 657 10.70 -5.27 18.72
N MET A 658 9.99 -6.00 17.86
CA MET A 658 9.71 -5.61 16.48
C MET A 658 8.44 -4.78 16.32
N PHE A 659 7.64 -4.64 17.38
CA PHE A 659 6.45 -3.78 17.34
C PHE A 659 6.82 -2.32 17.06
N GLY A 660 6.25 -1.76 16.00
CA GLY A 660 6.56 -0.40 15.54
C GLY A 660 7.94 -0.25 14.88
N TYR A 661 8.61 -1.36 14.51
CA TYR A 661 9.91 -1.30 13.84
C TYR A 661 9.84 -0.57 12.51
N SER A 662 8.79 -0.76 11.72
CA SER A 662 8.57 -0.05 10.46
C SER A 662 8.65 1.48 10.59
N THR A 663 8.00 2.06 11.62
CA THR A 663 8.02 3.50 11.90
C THR A 663 9.42 4.00 12.27
N GLN A 664 10.12 3.27 13.14
CA GLN A 664 11.48 3.63 13.54
C GLN A 664 12.45 3.50 12.37
N LEU A 665 12.35 2.41 11.60
CA LEU A 665 13.18 2.13 10.43
C LEU A 665 13.03 3.23 9.38
N ARG A 666 11.80 3.69 9.13
CA ARG A 666 11.57 4.82 8.22
C ARG A 666 12.22 6.11 8.74
N THR A 667 12.13 6.39 10.03
CA THR A 667 12.76 7.58 10.60
C THR A 667 14.29 7.57 10.42
N ILE A 668 14.95 6.45 10.69
CA ILE A 668 16.41 6.35 10.60
C ILE A 668 16.93 6.23 9.16
N SER A 669 16.10 5.77 8.22
CA SER A 669 16.47 5.60 6.80
C SER A 669 15.90 6.67 5.87
N SER A 670 15.34 7.75 6.43
CA SER A 670 14.60 8.76 5.66
C SER A 670 13.48 8.17 4.78
N GLY A 671 12.89 7.05 5.21
CA GLY A 671 11.83 6.33 4.51
C GLY A 671 12.31 5.43 3.36
N ARG A 672 13.62 5.24 3.18
CA ARG A 672 14.20 4.49 2.06
C ARG A 672 14.44 3.01 2.35
N ALA A 673 14.44 2.59 3.61
CA ALA A 673 14.66 1.19 3.97
C ALA A 673 13.35 0.38 4.00
N THR A 674 13.47 -0.89 3.62
CA THR A 674 12.40 -1.89 3.70
C THR A 674 12.88 -3.08 4.53
N TYR A 675 11.95 -3.83 5.12
CA TYR A 675 12.31 -5.08 5.81
C TYR A 675 11.25 -6.14 5.61
N THR A 676 11.67 -7.38 5.73
CA THR A 676 10.81 -8.57 5.81
C THR A 676 11.15 -9.36 7.05
N MET A 677 10.16 -10.01 7.67
CA MET A 677 10.39 -10.88 8.82
C MET A 677 9.69 -12.22 8.68
N THR A 678 10.35 -13.30 9.11
CA THR A 678 9.80 -14.66 9.11
C THR A 678 10.06 -15.33 10.46
N PRO A 679 9.17 -16.23 10.95
CA PRO A 679 9.43 -16.97 12.17
C PRO A 679 10.72 -17.81 12.05
N SER A 680 11.62 -17.71 13.02
CA SER A 680 12.85 -18.51 13.08
C SER A 680 12.71 -19.64 14.11
N HIS A 681 12.72 -19.30 15.39
CA HIS A 681 12.66 -20.28 16.49
C HIS A 681 12.27 -19.60 17.81
N PHE A 682 12.22 -20.37 18.90
CA PHE A 682 11.99 -19.85 20.25
C PHE A 682 13.31 -19.79 21.05
N GLU A 683 13.57 -18.66 21.70
CA GLU A 683 14.72 -18.47 22.60
C GLU A 683 14.28 -18.15 24.03
N PRO A 684 15.11 -18.46 25.03
CA PRO A 684 14.82 -18.10 26.40
C PRO A 684 14.77 -16.59 26.65
N VAL A 685 13.73 -16.14 27.33
CA VAL A 685 13.55 -14.75 27.73
C VAL A 685 14.60 -14.36 28.79
N PRO A 686 15.22 -13.17 28.69
CA PRO A 686 16.09 -12.67 29.75
C PRO A 686 15.35 -12.62 31.10
N LYS A 687 16.03 -13.05 32.18
CA LYS A 687 15.40 -13.27 33.49
C LYS A 687 14.60 -12.07 34.02
N LYS A 688 15.09 -10.85 33.81
CA LYS A 688 14.40 -9.62 34.22
C LYS A 688 13.04 -9.44 33.53
N LEU A 689 12.98 -9.67 32.22
CA LEU A 689 11.76 -9.61 31.42
C LEU A 689 10.79 -10.74 31.79
N GLN A 690 11.32 -11.94 32.06
CA GLN A 690 10.51 -13.07 32.53
C GLN A 690 9.77 -12.71 33.83
N ASP A 691 10.45 -12.13 34.81
CA ASP A 691 9.85 -11.74 36.09
C ASP A 691 8.75 -10.68 35.90
N GLU A 692 8.95 -9.71 35.00
CA GLU A 692 7.95 -8.68 34.64
C GLU A 692 6.70 -9.29 33.98
N ILE A 693 6.88 -10.21 33.02
CA ILE A 693 5.76 -10.90 32.33
C ILE A 693 4.95 -11.75 33.32
N VAL A 694 5.64 -12.45 34.23
CA VAL A 694 4.98 -13.26 35.26
C VAL A 694 4.19 -12.38 36.24
N GLN A 695 4.65 -11.17 36.54
CA GLN A 695 3.92 -10.23 37.40
C GLN A 695 2.68 -9.66 36.71
N GLN A 696 2.74 -9.32 35.41
CA GLN A 696 1.59 -8.76 34.69
C GLN A 696 0.42 -9.73 34.54
N ARG A 697 0.69 -11.04 34.59
CA ARG A 697 -0.33 -12.09 34.38
C ARG A 697 -0.83 -12.73 35.69
N LYS A 698 -0.20 -12.41 36.82
CA LYS A 698 -0.69 -12.74 38.17
C LYS A 698 -1.69 -11.68 38.63
#